data_AF-A0A7V2UZ95-F1
#
_entry.id   AF-A0A7V2UZ95-F1
#
_cell.length_a   1.000
_cell.length_b   1.000
_cell.length_c   1.000
_cell.angle_alpha   90.00
_cell.angle_beta   90.00
_cell.angle_gamma   90.00
#
_symmetry.space_group_name_H-M   'P 1'
#
loop_
_entity.id
_entity.type
_entity.pdbx_description
1 polymer ?
#
loop_
_entity_poly.entity_id
_entity_poly.type
_entity_poly.pdbx_seq_one_letter_code
_entity_poly.pdbx_strand_id
1 'polypeptide(L)'
;MSPIVAWRLGAVAVCLGPAVLPASAAPPENLAPKARIAATSEYSARYRAAHVADGKFGTPGADAGAAWAVKGDTHRDGAEIVFAWDAPVRIAQIVYHGRAAFGVGECWKRCEVLLDGAETPVVTAGLEATAEPQPVTLPAPATARRLTLRFVGSHGGPNPGAAEIEIFPALPPPPPPSVLRQRLLDGRLGFRDLVVVQRCELNPTHVYTYHVEDFKPGGGLFIFTPDAGSGTLRRLVDSSQGQILDVDVSFDGGDLLFSWKKDAATPYQVYRVRPDGTGLRPITDHPWHSFNACWLPDGGIAFLSTEKQQFAYCWTSPVGTLHRMDRDGGRVVRLSANYLNDFTPAVLEDGRLIYSRWEYVDRPAIPIQSLWTINPDGTRLAGFFGNRVLSPATFMEPRAIPGTGAVLCLLTAHNGPCRGGVGLLDVTRGDNAQEAIRNLTPEVDIGQVGRGDGNHVRGPYENPYPLDAESFLVSRRGTILLRDYDGRDAAELLKPRDGMGFYNPQPLRARPRPPVLSPPRPPEGAPEPWAVVFVQDVYNGLGPHVRRGEVTHLAVVQEIEKVQLAKLEKRAFGFQFPVVSCGATYAPKRVWGYVPVAEDGSAAFKAPTGVPLYFMALDAHGRAVQRMRTFTHFMPGETQGCVGCHESRTDSPRPLRLTRAVYRPDGAPPRAPEPPPWGLGGFSYARIVQPVLDRHCVSCHDGPGAAGGIDLSGDRTDFFNVSYETLARENRRAGGKRLTSWISTMNGQEANILEISPGAWGSPASRLADLLLDGHPGPDGAPRVNVPDADRRRVFAWIDLNVPYYGTSRFAHGERQGCRSLKPDDLEKTLADVAARRCAGCHDGGKKIPRLPWVRVTRPELNPFLAAPLAKAAGGTEHCGKAVFATPDDPDYRAVLKTFEPIHDLIRRLPREDMPGGEPDADGAKPEKGT
;
A
#
# COMPACT_ATOMS: atom_id res chain seq x y z
N MET A 1 -21.21 61.59 -7.21
CA MET A 1 -22.12 62.37 -6.36
C MET A 1 -22.71 61.44 -5.31
N SER A 2 -22.51 61.81 -4.04
CA SER A 2 -23.07 61.20 -2.80
C SER A 2 -22.55 59.83 -2.34
N PRO A 3 -22.44 59.61 -1.00
CA PRO A 3 -21.13 59.42 -0.39
C PRO A 3 -20.99 58.23 0.56
N ILE A 4 -19.73 58.05 0.95
CA ILE A 4 -19.14 57.20 2.00
C ILE A 4 -19.79 57.45 3.37
N VAL A 5 -20.12 56.36 4.08
CA VAL A 5 -20.38 56.36 5.52
C VAL A 5 -19.33 55.45 6.18
N ALA A 6 -18.36 56.06 6.86
CA ALA A 6 -17.38 55.37 7.69
C ALA A 6 -17.86 55.43 9.16
N TRP A 7 -18.11 54.27 9.76
CA TRP A 7 -18.30 54.17 11.20
C TRP A 7 -16.96 53.87 11.88
N ARG A 8 -16.54 54.80 12.73
CA ARG A 8 -15.42 54.67 13.67
C ARG A 8 -15.83 53.74 14.81
N LEU A 9 -15.09 52.64 15.00
CA LEU A 9 -15.08 51.89 16.26
C LEU A 9 -13.80 52.27 17.02
N GLY A 10 -13.99 52.92 18.17
CA GLY A 10 -12.92 53.28 19.09
C GLY A 10 -12.32 52.05 19.74
N ALA A 11 -11.01 51.88 19.59
CA ALA A 11 -10.24 50.90 20.32
C ALA A 11 -10.00 51.42 21.75
N VAL A 12 -10.61 50.77 22.74
CA VAL A 12 -10.17 50.88 24.14
C VAL A 12 -8.97 49.95 24.28
N ALA A 13 -7.77 50.53 24.22
CA ALA A 13 -6.54 49.82 24.55
C ALA A 13 -6.49 49.60 26.07
N VAL A 14 -6.89 48.40 26.51
CA VAL A 14 -6.54 47.91 27.84
C VAL A 14 -5.07 47.50 27.77
N CYS A 15 -4.19 48.32 28.35
CA CYS A 15 -2.79 47.97 28.58
C CYS A 15 -2.71 46.80 29.58
N LEU A 16 -2.80 45.57 29.07
CA LEU A 16 -2.26 44.41 29.76
C LEU A 16 -0.74 44.52 29.67
N GLY A 17 -0.11 44.92 30.78
CA GLY A 17 1.35 44.82 30.92
C GLY A 17 1.79 43.39 30.63
N PRO A 18 2.99 43.18 30.05
CA PRO A 18 3.47 41.85 29.75
C PRO A 18 3.54 41.08 31.07
N ALA A 19 2.77 39.99 31.17
CA ALA A 19 3.03 38.99 32.19
C ALA A 19 4.46 38.52 31.94
N VAL A 20 5.36 38.94 32.83
CA VAL A 20 6.73 38.44 32.87
C VAL A 20 6.60 36.95 33.17
N LEU A 21 6.62 36.13 32.11
CA LEU A 21 6.90 34.71 32.25
C LEU A 21 8.24 34.62 32.99
N PRO A 22 8.34 33.84 34.07
CA PRO A 22 9.65 33.62 34.69
C PRO A 22 10.56 33.06 33.59
N ALA A 23 11.69 33.72 33.36
CA ALA A 23 12.69 33.24 32.43
C ALA A 23 12.99 31.78 32.81
N SER A 24 12.66 30.86 31.89
CA SER A 24 13.12 29.48 31.97
C SER A 24 14.62 29.55 32.20
N ALA A 25 15.09 29.02 33.34
CA ALA A 25 16.51 28.93 33.61
C ALA A 25 17.13 28.18 32.43
N ALA A 26 18.16 28.78 31.81
CA ALA A 26 18.85 28.17 30.68
C ALA A 26 19.21 26.71 31.03
N PRO A 27 19.02 25.76 30.11
CA PRO A 27 19.31 24.36 30.39
C PRO A 27 20.76 24.21 30.86
N PRO A 28 21.04 23.30 31.80
CA PRO A 28 22.40 23.09 32.29
C PRO A 28 23.33 22.74 31.13
N GLU A 29 24.52 23.34 31.10
CA GLU A 29 25.49 23.12 30.04
C GLU A 29 25.94 21.65 30.00
N ASN A 30 25.99 21.05 28.80
CA ASN A 30 26.56 19.72 28.59
C ASN A 30 28.10 19.77 28.75
N LEU A 31 28.62 19.00 29.69
CA LEU A 31 30.05 18.92 30.04
C LEU A 31 30.82 17.91 29.20
N ALA A 32 30.14 17.00 28.50
CA ALA A 32 30.78 15.93 27.71
C ALA A 32 31.71 16.47 26.61
N PRO A 33 31.33 17.51 25.82
CA PRO A 33 32.21 18.07 24.79
C PRO A 33 33.49 18.71 25.32
N LYS A 34 33.53 19.02 26.63
CA LYS A 34 34.70 19.62 27.31
C LYS A 34 35.67 18.58 27.88
N ALA A 35 35.34 17.29 27.78
CA ALA A 35 36.17 16.21 28.28
C ALA A 35 37.17 15.72 27.21
N ARG A 36 38.31 15.20 27.67
CA ARG A 36 39.08 14.24 26.88
C ARG A 36 38.40 12.88 27.01
N ILE A 37 38.01 12.30 25.86
CA ILE A 37 37.22 11.07 25.80
C ILE A 37 38.08 9.92 25.29
N ALA A 38 38.06 8.79 25.99
CA ALA A 38 38.73 7.56 25.56
C ALA A 38 37.83 6.35 25.85
N ALA A 39 37.94 5.29 25.05
CA ALA A 39 37.22 4.04 25.28
C ALA A 39 38.16 2.84 25.24
N THR A 40 37.76 1.74 25.87
CA THR A 40 38.51 0.47 25.82
C THR A 40 38.49 -0.19 24.44
N SER A 41 37.54 0.20 23.58
CA SER A 41 37.40 -0.34 22.23
C SER A 41 36.77 0.69 21.28
N GLU A 42 37.31 0.78 20.07
CA GLU A 42 36.76 1.55 18.96
C GLU A 42 36.75 0.66 17.71
N TYR A 43 35.60 0.57 17.04
CA TYR A 43 35.41 -0.33 15.90
C TYR A 43 36.32 0.06 14.72
N SER A 44 36.39 1.36 14.41
CA SER A 44 37.25 1.92 13.36
C SER A 44 37.47 3.42 13.55
N ALA A 45 38.28 4.05 12.69
CA ALA A 45 38.46 5.50 12.68
C ALA A 45 37.17 6.30 12.47
N ARG A 46 36.09 5.66 11.97
CA ARG A 46 34.77 6.27 11.81
C ARG A 46 33.87 6.10 13.04
N TYR A 47 34.25 5.30 14.03
CA TYR A 47 33.44 5.00 15.22
C TYR A 47 34.25 5.19 16.51
N ARG A 48 34.71 6.42 16.71
CA ARG A 48 35.57 6.80 17.84
C ARG A 48 34.77 7.25 19.04
N ALA A 49 35.34 7.09 20.22
CA ALA A 49 34.76 7.54 21.48
C ALA A 49 34.46 9.04 21.46
N ALA A 50 35.28 9.85 20.78
CA ALA A 50 35.08 11.30 20.66
C ALA A 50 33.78 11.71 19.95
N HIS A 51 33.14 10.82 19.16
CA HIS A 51 31.90 11.15 18.46
C HIS A 51 30.68 11.16 19.37
N VAL A 52 30.76 10.68 20.62
CA VAL A 52 29.60 10.66 21.54
C VAL A 52 29.32 12.01 22.20
N ALA A 53 30.11 13.04 21.89
CA ALA A 53 29.97 14.36 22.51
C ALA A 53 30.14 15.47 21.48
N ASP A 54 29.75 15.19 20.23
CA ASP A 54 29.86 16.14 19.12
C ASP A 54 28.53 16.86 18.81
N GLY A 55 27.48 16.55 19.57
CA GLY A 55 26.14 17.11 19.41
C GLY A 55 25.35 16.51 18.24
N LYS A 56 25.81 15.40 17.65
CA LYS A 56 25.10 14.71 16.57
C LYS A 56 24.48 13.42 17.07
N PHE A 57 23.16 13.41 17.08
CA PHE A 57 22.37 12.22 17.38
C PHE A 57 22.29 11.37 16.10
N GLY A 58 23.17 10.36 15.98
CA GLY A 58 23.32 9.53 14.78
C GLY A 58 22.00 9.04 14.17
N THR A 59 21.92 9.03 12.83
CA THR A 59 20.70 8.63 12.09
C THR A 59 20.70 7.13 11.78
N PRO A 60 19.57 6.41 11.91
CA PRO A 60 19.47 5.02 11.47
C PRO A 60 19.97 4.84 10.02
N GLY A 61 20.88 3.88 9.81
CA GLY A 61 21.52 3.63 8.51
C GLY A 61 22.65 4.60 8.10
N ALA A 62 22.96 5.64 8.88
CA ALA A 62 23.99 6.64 8.55
C ALA A 62 24.62 7.29 9.80
N ASP A 63 25.42 6.52 10.57
CA ASP A 63 26.07 7.00 11.81
C ASP A 63 27.61 6.95 11.77
N ALA A 64 28.19 6.60 10.62
CA ALA A 64 29.64 6.59 10.44
C ALA A 64 30.20 8.02 10.57
N GLY A 65 31.08 8.24 11.55
CA GLY A 65 31.63 9.56 11.88
C GLY A 65 30.77 10.38 12.84
N ALA A 66 29.68 9.80 13.38
CA ALA A 66 28.72 10.46 14.25
C ALA A 66 28.26 9.55 15.42
N ALA A 67 28.98 8.47 15.71
CA ALA A 67 28.71 7.58 16.82
C ALA A 67 30.00 6.88 17.27
N TRP A 68 29.98 6.33 18.48
CA TRP A 68 30.97 5.39 18.98
C TRP A 68 30.42 3.96 18.89
N ALA A 69 31.26 3.02 18.48
CA ALA A 69 30.94 1.60 18.48
C ALA A 69 32.18 0.79 18.86
N VAL A 70 31.97 -0.33 19.53
CA VAL A 70 33.05 -1.23 19.93
C VAL A 70 33.33 -2.28 18.85
N LYS A 71 34.49 -2.93 18.95
CA LYS A 71 34.77 -4.17 18.20
C LYS A 71 33.91 -5.31 18.72
N GLY A 72 32.85 -5.61 17.97
CA GLY A 72 31.85 -6.63 18.27
C GLY A 72 32.37 -8.04 18.56
N ASP A 73 33.56 -8.38 18.10
CA ASP A 73 34.13 -9.73 18.31
C ASP A 73 34.87 -9.86 19.65
N THR A 74 35.14 -8.75 20.34
CA THR A 74 35.95 -8.72 21.57
C THR A 74 35.27 -8.03 22.74
N HIS A 75 34.37 -7.08 22.48
CA HIS A 75 33.80 -6.19 23.51
C HIS A 75 32.26 -6.14 23.44
N ARG A 76 31.61 -7.11 22.79
CA ARG A 76 30.15 -7.14 22.59
C ARG A 76 29.34 -7.06 23.89
N ASP A 77 29.88 -7.65 24.95
CA ASP A 77 29.20 -7.77 26.24
C ASP A 77 29.81 -6.89 27.32
N GLY A 78 30.75 -6.00 26.95
CA GLY A 78 31.23 -4.98 27.86
C GLY A 78 32.34 -4.10 27.30
N ALA A 79 32.26 -2.82 27.61
CA ALA A 79 33.27 -1.82 27.29
C ALA A 79 33.18 -0.64 28.27
N GLU A 80 34.26 0.12 28.38
CA GLU A 80 34.27 1.36 29.15
C GLU A 80 34.52 2.55 28.23
N ILE A 81 33.85 3.66 28.53
CA ILE A 81 34.16 4.97 27.99
C ILE A 81 34.43 5.93 29.14
N VAL A 82 35.48 6.74 29.00
CA VAL A 82 36.04 7.58 30.04
C VAL A 82 36.03 9.02 29.57
N PHE A 83 35.47 9.90 30.40
CA PHE A 83 35.48 11.35 30.24
C PHE A 83 36.41 11.94 31.31
N ALA A 84 37.43 12.68 30.90
CA ALA A 84 38.39 13.32 31.80
C ALA A 84 38.47 14.82 31.56
N TRP A 85 38.35 15.62 32.62
CA TRP A 85 38.44 17.07 32.58
C TRP A 85 39.71 17.58 33.28
N ASP A 86 40.21 18.74 32.85
CA ASP A 86 41.41 19.36 33.46
C ASP A 86 41.15 19.85 34.90
N ALA A 87 39.91 20.28 35.16
CA ALA A 87 39.44 20.66 36.49
C ALA A 87 38.28 19.75 36.92
N PRO A 88 38.09 19.50 38.23
CA PRO A 88 36.93 18.74 38.70
C PRO A 88 35.63 19.43 38.27
N VAL A 89 34.70 18.66 37.73
CA VAL A 89 33.37 19.14 37.33
C VAL A 89 32.30 18.51 38.21
N ARG A 90 31.22 19.24 38.44
CA ARG A 90 30.04 18.71 39.10
C ARG A 90 29.22 17.90 38.10
N ILE A 91 28.76 16.72 38.49
CA ILE A 91 27.99 15.77 37.68
C ILE A 91 26.74 15.39 38.47
N ALA A 92 25.56 15.54 37.88
CA ALA A 92 24.28 15.14 38.47
C ALA A 92 23.54 14.11 37.62
N GLN A 93 23.62 14.23 36.29
CA GLN A 93 22.95 13.33 35.35
C GLN A 93 23.81 13.09 34.12
N ILE A 94 23.75 11.87 33.62
CA ILE A 94 24.28 11.46 32.32
C ILE A 94 23.08 11.08 31.45
N VAL A 95 23.06 11.45 30.18
CA VAL A 95 22.03 11.00 29.23
C VAL A 95 22.71 10.15 28.18
N TYR A 96 22.30 8.89 28.08
CA TYR A 96 22.77 7.95 27.08
C TYR A 96 21.80 7.91 25.90
N HIS A 97 22.28 8.16 24.70
CA HIS A 97 21.53 7.99 23.46
C HIS A 97 22.01 6.71 22.78
N GLY A 98 21.10 5.74 22.64
CA GLY A 98 21.43 4.42 22.13
C GLY A 98 21.83 4.44 20.66
N ARG A 99 22.91 3.73 20.30
CA ARG A 99 23.24 3.48 18.90
C ARG A 99 22.25 2.46 18.32
N ALA A 100 21.58 2.83 17.24
CA ALA A 100 20.57 1.97 16.58
C ALA A 100 20.70 1.96 15.04
N ALA A 101 21.90 2.17 14.50
CA ALA A 101 22.12 2.33 13.07
C ALA A 101 21.77 1.09 12.24
N PHE A 102 22.05 -0.11 12.77
CA PHE A 102 21.66 -1.39 12.19
C PHE A 102 20.59 -2.12 13.01
N GLY A 103 19.89 -1.38 13.87
CA GLY A 103 18.84 -1.87 14.75
C GLY A 103 19.13 -1.63 16.23
N VAL A 104 18.08 -1.61 17.04
CA VAL A 104 18.15 -1.29 18.48
C VAL A 104 18.92 -2.32 19.33
N GLY A 105 19.23 -3.49 18.76
CA GLY A 105 20.08 -4.50 19.41
C GLY A 105 21.50 -4.01 19.69
N GLU A 106 21.96 -2.96 19.00
CA GLU A 106 23.27 -2.32 19.20
C GLU A 106 23.34 -1.45 20.47
N CYS A 107 22.24 -1.34 21.21
CA CYS A 107 22.21 -0.68 22.51
C CYS A 107 22.78 -1.57 23.62
N TRP A 108 23.40 -0.94 24.60
CA TRP A 108 23.80 -1.57 25.85
C TRP A 108 22.58 -1.92 26.73
N LYS A 109 22.73 -2.93 27.59
CA LYS A 109 21.70 -3.35 28.56
C LYS A 109 21.82 -2.65 29.92
N ARG A 110 23.03 -2.23 30.28
CA ARG A 110 23.34 -1.69 31.60
C ARG A 110 24.53 -0.77 31.52
N CYS A 111 24.50 0.31 32.31
CA CYS A 111 25.58 1.25 32.50
C CYS A 111 25.90 1.38 34.00
N GLU A 112 27.15 1.17 34.36
CA GLU A 112 27.73 1.42 35.68
C GLU A 112 28.54 2.71 35.62
N VAL A 113 28.27 3.62 36.56
CA VAL A 113 28.91 4.94 36.61
C VAL A 113 29.96 4.95 37.70
N LEU A 114 31.22 5.20 37.36
CA LEU A 114 32.33 5.28 38.31
C LEU A 114 32.98 6.65 38.25
N LEU A 115 33.39 7.17 39.41
CA LEU A 115 34.02 8.50 39.53
C LEU A 115 35.45 8.35 40.04
N ASP A 116 36.37 9.13 39.47
CA ASP A 116 37.78 9.25 39.88
C ASP A 116 38.52 7.90 40.09
N GLY A 117 38.15 6.89 39.31
CA GLY A 117 38.80 5.57 39.35
C GLY A 117 38.37 4.67 40.50
N ALA A 118 37.26 4.98 41.19
CA ALA A 118 36.66 4.09 42.17
C ALA A 118 36.30 2.72 41.54
N GLU A 119 36.40 1.64 42.32
CA GLU A 119 36.05 0.29 41.85
C GLU A 119 34.54 0.01 41.91
N THR A 120 33.85 0.63 42.86
CA THR A 120 32.39 0.50 43.05
C THR A 120 31.65 1.61 42.30
N PRO A 121 30.62 1.30 41.50
CA PRO A 121 29.85 2.32 40.82
C PRO A 121 28.99 3.15 41.79
N VAL A 122 28.92 4.45 41.53
CA VAL A 122 28.04 5.37 42.27
C VAL A 122 26.57 5.20 41.87
N VAL A 123 26.31 4.70 40.66
CA VAL A 123 24.99 4.27 40.20
C VAL A 123 25.12 3.21 39.11
N THR A 124 24.18 2.26 39.11
CA THR A 124 23.99 1.28 38.05
C THR A 124 22.60 1.45 37.46
N ALA A 125 22.52 1.71 36.15
CA ALA A 125 21.27 1.90 35.44
C ALA A 125 21.05 0.82 34.38
N GLY A 126 19.82 0.33 34.26
CA GLY A 126 19.37 -0.47 33.13
C GLY A 126 19.15 0.43 31.91
N LEU A 127 19.47 -0.09 30.73
CA LEU A 127 19.32 0.60 29.45
C LEU A 127 18.45 -0.24 28.51
N GLU A 128 17.47 0.41 27.90
CA GLU A 128 16.54 -0.19 26.95
C GLU A 128 17.13 -0.21 25.54
N ALA A 129 16.64 -1.14 24.72
CA ALA A 129 16.97 -1.23 23.29
C ALA A 129 16.24 -0.12 22.52
N THR A 130 16.70 1.12 22.66
CA THR A 130 16.10 2.30 22.03
C THR A 130 17.16 3.37 21.73
N ALA A 131 16.94 4.12 20.66
CA ALA A 131 17.74 5.30 20.32
C ALA A 131 17.32 6.56 21.11
N GLU A 132 16.18 6.52 21.79
CA GLU A 132 15.68 7.62 22.60
C GLU A 132 16.63 7.93 23.78
N PRO A 133 16.70 9.19 24.25
CA PRO A 133 17.53 9.59 25.40
C PRO A 133 17.17 8.82 26.67
N GLN A 134 18.17 8.26 27.34
CA GLN A 134 18.01 7.49 28.58
C GLN A 134 18.80 8.15 29.71
N PRO A 135 18.14 8.81 30.68
CA PRO A 135 18.82 9.48 31.78
C PRO A 135 19.33 8.49 32.83
N VAL A 136 20.61 8.59 33.18
CA VAL A 136 21.29 7.94 34.31
C VAL A 136 21.58 9.01 35.35
N THR A 137 20.77 9.04 36.41
CA THR A 137 20.84 10.07 37.46
C THR A 137 21.65 9.57 38.65
N LEU A 138 22.61 10.37 39.12
CA LEU A 138 23.37 10.05 40.33
C LEU A 138 22.47 10.23 41.58
N PRO A 139 22.64 9.41 42.64
CA PRO A 139 21.89 9.54 43.89
C PRO A 139 22.07 10.92 44.56
N ALA A 140 23.25 11.51 44.39
CA ALA A 140 23.55 12.88 44.74
C ALA A 140 24.54 13.45 43.73
N PRO A 141 24.46 14.75 43.36
CA PRO A 141 25.46 15.37 42.51
C PRO A 141 26.86 15.24 43.12
N ALA A 142 27.82 14.80 42.32
CA ALA A 142 29.19 14.54 42.76
C ALA A 142 30.18 15.35 41.92
N THR A 143 31.31 15.72 42.51
CA THR A 143 32.40 16.41 41.81
C THR A 143 33.49 15.40 41.48
N ALA A 144 33.90 15.33 40.22
CA ALA A 144 34.95 14.41 39.77
C ALA A 144 35.80 15.01 38.65
N ARG A 145 37.06 14.58 38.54
CA ARG A 145 37.91 14.86 37.36
C ARG A 145 37.78 13.81 36.28
N ARG A 146 37.35 12.60 36.65
CA ARG A 146 37.18 11.48 35.74
C ARG A 146 35.84 10.78 35.97
N LEU A 147 35.10 10.58 34.90
CA LEU A 147 33.88 9.78 34.85
C LEU A 147 34.14 8.57 33.95
N THR A 148 33.91 7.37 34.45
CA THR A 148 33.92 6.15 33.65
C THR A 148 32.50 5.61 33.56
N LEU A 149 32.02 5.39 32.35
CA LEU A 149 30.79 4.65 32.07
C LEU A 149 31.20 3.25 31.62
N ARG A 150 30.93 2.26 32.47
CA ARG A 150 31.17 0.85 32.20
C ARG A 150 29.86 0.21 31.73
N PHE A 151 29.81 -0.20 30.49
CA PHE A 151 28.66 -0.89 29.93
C PHE A 151 28.78 -2.40 30.12
N VAL A 152 27.67 -3.05 30.49
CA VAL A 152 27.62 -4.50 30.78
C VAL A 152 26.47 -5.15 30.01
N GLY A 153 26.83 -6.03 29.08
CA GLY A 153 25.92 -6.73 28.18
C GLY A 153 25.28 -5.84 27.11
N SER A 154 25.03 -6.39 25.94
CA SER A 154 24.28 -5.72 24.86
C SER A 154 22.98 -6.46 24.52
N HIS A 155 22.10 -5.79 23.78
CA HIS A 155 20.84 -6.37 23.28
C HIS A 155 21.03 -7.26 22.03
N GLY A 156 22.27 -7.64 21.70
CA GLY A 156 22.59 -8.65 20.68
C GLY A 156 23.01 -8.10 19.32
N GLY A 157 23.19 -6.78 19.19
CA GLY A 157 23.71 -6.15 17.97
C GLY A 157 25.19 -6.46 17.72
N PRO A 158 25.66 -6.37 16.46
CA PRO A 158 27.01 -6.77 16.09
C PRO A 158 28.07 -5.89 16.75
N ASN A 159 27.88 -4.56 16.75
CA ASN A 159 28.85 -3.59 17.27
C ASN A 159 28.15 -2.60 18.23
N PRO A 160 27.94 -2.97 19.50
CA PRO A 160 27.26 -2.11 20.44
C PRO A 160 27.97 -0.77 20.67
N GLY A 161 27.23 0.28 21.01
CA GLY A 161 27.78 1.62 21.07
C GLY A 161 26.81 2.69 21.58
N ALA A 162 27.22 3.94 21.46
CA ALA A 162 26.40 5.11 21.80
C ALA A 162 26.39 6.08 20.61
N ALA A 163 25.21 6.67 20.34
CA ALA A 163 25.10 7.76 19.39
C ALA A 163 25.63 9.05 20.00
N GLU A 164 25.18 9.38 21.21
CA GLU A 164 25.59 10.56 21.98
C GLU A 164 25.55 10.25 23.49
N ILE A 165 26.37 10.93 24.27
CA ILE A 165 26.40 10.91 25.72
C ILE A 165 26.51 12.36 26.21
N GLU A 166 25.52 12.79 26.96
CA GLU A 166 25.49 14.13 27.55
C GLU A 166 25.71 14.04 29.06
N ILE A 167 26.41 15.02 29.64
CA ILE A 167 26.77 15.02 31.07
C ILE A 167 26.41 16.38 31.64
N PHE A 168 25.50 16.42 32.62
CA PHE A 168 24.96 17.67 33.16
C PHE A 168 25.33 17.87 34.63
N PRO A 169 25.68 19.11 35.04
CA PRO A 169 26.02 19.45 36.43
C PRO A 169 24.81 19.55 37.36
N ALA A 170 23.60 19.59 36.80
CA ALA A 170 22.33 19.63 37.51
C ALA A 170 21.28 18.87 36.70
N LEU A 171 20.21 18.45 37.36
CA LEU A 171 19.04 17.93 36.66
C LEU A 171 18.40 19.05 35.84
N PRO A 172 17.90 18.77 34.62
CA PRO A 172 17.05 19.74 33.93
C PRO A 172 15.86 20.08 34.83
N PRO A 173 15.39 21.34 34.83
CA PRO A 173 14.16 21.67 35.53
C PRO A 173 13.04 20.76 35.02
N PRO A 174 12.14 20.27 35.90
CA PRO A 174 11.01 19.49 35.43
C PRO A 174 10.25 20.32 34.39
N PRO A 175 9.74 19.68 33.30
CA PRO A 175 8.91 20.40 32.37
C PRO A 175 7.73 21.03 33.13
N PRO A 176 7.26 22.21 32.70
CA PRO A 176 6.08 22.81 33.31
C PRO A 176 4.92 21.79 33.29
N PRO A 177 4.06 21.78 34.31
CA PRO A 177 2.92 20.89 34.34
C PRO A 177 2.08 21.05 33.07
N SER A 178 1.71 19.93 32.45
CA SER A 178 0.88 19.97 31.24
C SER A 178 -0.47 20.63 31.53
N VAL A 179 -0.78 21.68 30.77
CA VAL A 179 -2.07 22.39 30.82
C VAL A 179 -3.18 21.46 30.34
N LEU A 180 -2.92 20.65 29.32
CA LEU A 180 -3.83 19.63 28.81
C LEU A 180 -4.16 18.58 29.88
N ARG A 181 -3.16 18.10 30.63
CA ARG A 181 -3.42 17.18 31.75
C ARG A 181 -4.31 17.84 32.79
N GLN A 182 -4.04 19.09 33.15
CA GLN A 182 -4.88 19.79 34.13
C GLN A 182 -6.30 20.01 33.61
N ARG A 183 -6.48 20.39 32.33
CA ARG A 183 -7.79 20.50 31.68
C ARG A 183 -8.57 19.18 31.72
N LEU A 184 -7.90 18.04 31.52
CA LEU A 184 -8.51 16.72 31.65
C LEU A 184 -8.96 16.44 33.09
N LEU A 185 -8.08 16.66 34.07
CA LEU A 185 -8.37 16.42 35.48
C LEU A 185 -9.49 17.33 36.02
N ASP A 186 -9.54 18.57 35.55
CA ASP A 186 -10.58 19.55 35.88
C ASP A 186 -11.91 19.30 35.12
N GLY A 187 -11.96 18.30 34.23
CA GLY A 187 -13.14 18.00 33.40
C GLY A 187 -13.42 19.02 32.28
N ARG A 188 -12.49 19.95 32.02
CA ARG A 188 -12.62 21.00 30.99
C ARG A 188 -12.54 20.47 29.56
N LEU A 189 -12.10 19.23 29.37
CA LEU A 189 -12.18 18.54 28.08
C LEU A 189 -13.52 17.85 27.84
N GLY A 190 -14.49 17.93 28.78
CA GLY A 190 -15.83 17.36 28.62
C GLY A 190 -15.88 15.83 28.74
N PHE A 191 -14.81 15.20 29.22
CA PHE A 191 -14.76 13.81 29.66
C PHE A 191 -13.73 13.67 30.77
N ARG A 192 -13.82 12.57 31.51
CA ARG A 192 -12.77 12.15 32.46
C ARG A 192 -12.25 10.77 32.08
N ASP A 193 -13.15 9.86 31.81
CA ASP A 193 -12.81 8.46 31.57
C ASP A 193 -12.47 8.20 30.09
N LEU A 194 -11.54 7.27 29.88
CA LEU A 194 -11.16 6.74 28.58
C LEU A 194 -11.52 5.26 28.50
N VAL A 195 -11.98 4.81 27.34
CA VAL A 195 -11.95 3.39 26.98
C VAL A 195 -10.61 3.11 26.30
N VAL A 196 -9.92 2.05 26.71
CA VAL A 196 -8.62 1.64 26.15
C VAL A 196 -8.57 0.13 25.95
N VAL A 197 -7.84 -0.30 24.91
CA VAL A 197 -7.53 -1.70 24.64
C VAL A 197 -6.13 -2.00 25.17
N GLN A 198 -5.99 -2.96 26.09
CA GLN A 198 -4.68 -3.48 26.48
C GLN A 198 -4.36 -4.70 25.62
N ARG A 199 -3.21 -4.71 24.96
CA ARG A 199 -2.73 -5.87 24.17
C ARG A 199 -1.21 -5.89 24.05
N CYS A 200 -0.67 -7.01 23.62
CA CYS A 200 0.68 -7.07 23.07
C CYS A 200 0.77 -6.20 21.81
N GLU A 201 1.95 -5.62 21.57
CA GLU A 201 2.19 -4.86 20.35
C GLU A 201 2.11 -5.76 19.11
N LEU A 202 1.37 -5.30 18.10
CA LEU A 202 1.20 -5.99 16.82
C LEU A 202 2.33 -5.62 15.86
N ASN A 203 2.88 -6.64 15.21
CA ASN A 203 4.00 -6.59 14.29
C ASN A 203 3.72 -7.43 13.03
N PRO A 204 2.58 -7.23 12.34
CA PRO A 204 2.32 -7.93 11.08
C PRO A 204 3.35 -7.54 10.02
N THR A 205 3.52 -8.41 9.03
CA THR A 205 4.46 -8.17 7.93
C THR A 205 3.98 -7.07 6.99
N HIS A 206 2.67 -6.83 6.92
CA HIS A 206 2.05 -5.79 6.11
C HIS A 206 0.91 -5.11 6.87
N VAL A 207 0.60 -3.86 6.53
CA VAL A 207 -0.46 -3.09 7.21
C VAL A 207 -1.87 -3.61 6.94
N TYR A 208 -2.04 -4.58 6.05
CA TYR A 208 -3.32 -5.21 5.75
C TYR A 208 -3.44 -6.64 6.28
N THR A 209 -2.46 -7.15 7.05
CA THR A 209 -2.47 -8.54 7.54
C THR A 209 -2.69 -8.66 9.04
N TYR A 210 -2.92 -7.56 9.76
CA TYR A 210 -3.13 -7.56 11.22
C TYR A 210 -4.33 -8.40 11.70
N HIS A 211 -5.27 -8.75 10.82
CA HIS A 211 -6.38 -9.65 11.14
C HIS A 211 -6.03 -11.14 11.08
N VAL A 212 -4.90 -11.51 10.45
CA VAL A 212 -4.45 -12.90 10.25
C VAL A 212 -3.03 -13.18 10.75
N GLU A 213 -2.19 -12.16 10.93
CA GLU A 213 -0.80 -12.28 11.38
C GLU A 213 -0.60 -11.76 12.81
N ASP A 214 0.48 -12.22 13.46
CA ASP A 214 0.96 -11.75 14.78
C ASP A 214 -0.07 -11.81 15.93
N PHE A 215 -0.92 -12.84 15.94
CA PHE A 215 -1.77 -13.12 17.09
C PHE A 215 -0.92 -13.39 18.33
N LYS A 216 -1.15 -12.60 19.38
CA LYS A 216 -0.52 -12.70 20.70
C LYS A 216 -1.63 -12.56 21.75
N PRO A 217 -1.94 -13.62 22.51
CA PRO A 217 -3.01 -13.57 23.50
C PRO A 217 -2.63 -12.66 24.67
N GLY A 218 -3.62 -12.01 25.28
CA GLY A 218 -3.46 -11.22 26.49
C GLY A 218 -4.24 -9.91 26.52
N GLY A 219 -4.35 -9.34 27.71
CA GLY A 219 -4.95 -8.02 27.94
C GLY A 219 -6.47 -8.06 27.98
N GLY A 220 -7.12 -7.06 27.38
CA GLY A 220 -8.56 -6.88 27.48
C GLY A 220 -9.04 -5.46 27.17
N LEU A 221 -10.32 -5.21 27.43
CA LEU A 221 -10.94 -3.89 27.31
C LEU A 221 -11.08 -3.26 28.69
N PHE A 222 -10.68 -2.00 28.84
CA PHE A 222 -10.65 -1.31 30.12
C PHE A 222 -11.27 0.08 30.05
N ILE A 223 -11.81 0.53 31.18
CA ILE A 223 -12.03 1.94 31.46
C ILE A 223 -10.85 2.45 32.29
N PHE A 224 -10.21 3.51 31.81
CA PHE A 224 -9.16 4.24 32.50
C PHE A 224 -9.70 5.56 33.03
N THR A 225 -9.50 5.80 34.33
CA THR A 225 -9.88 7.05 34.98
C THR A 225 -8.62 7.78 35.46
N PRO A 226 -8.26 8.92 34.87
CA PRO A 226 -7.09 9.69 35.24
C PRO A 226 -7.25 10.37 36.62
N ASP A 227 -6.13 10.47 37.33
CA ASP A 227 -5.95 11.24 38.56
C ASP A 227 -4.60 11.96 38.56
N ALA A 228 -4.26 12.62 39.68
CA ALA A 228 -2.98 13.32 39.83
C ALA A 228 -1.75 12.39 39.75
N GLY A 229 -1.94 11.08 39.97
CA GLY A 229 -0.91 10.05 39.88
C GLY A 229 -1.07 9.20 38.62
N SER A 230 -1.14 7.88 38.78
CA SER A 230 -1.18 6.92 37.66
C SER A 230 -2.58 6.61 37.12
N GLY A 231 -3.63 7.20 37.70
CA GLY A 231 -5.01 6.82 37.42
C GLY A 231 -5.37 5.41 37.89
N THR A 232 -6.62 5.03 37.62
CA THR A 232 -7.17 3.70 37.92
C THR A 232 -7.66 3.01 36.65
N LEU A 233 -7.56 1.68 36.61
CA LEU A 233 -8.01 0.84 35.49
C LEU A 233 -9.07 -0.13 35.99
N ARG A 234 -10.23 -0.13 35.32
CA ARG A 234 -11.31 -1.11 35.54
C ARG A 234 -11.47 -1.97 34.29
N ARG A 235 -11.24 -3.28 34.42
CA ARG A 235 -11.43 -4.24 33.33
C ARG A 235 -12.92 -4.44 33.03
N LEU A 236 -13.29 -4.32 31.76
CA LEU A 236 -14.63 -4.61 31.25
C LEU A 236 -14.72 -6.01 30.64
N VAL A 237 -13.72 -6.37 29.83
CA VAL A 237 -13.66 -7.66 29.12
C VAL A 237 -12.29 -8.23 29.34
N ASP A 238 -12.23 -9.48 29.82
CA ASP A 238 -10.98 -10.23 29.93
C ASP A 238 -10.68 -10.91 28.59
N SER A 239 -9.48 -10.64 28.07
CA SER A 239 -8.97 -11.26 26.83
C SER A 239 -7.64 -11.96 27.10
N SER A 240 -7.48 -12.53 28.29
CA SER A 240 -6.26 -13.25 28.70
C SER A 240 -5.85 -14.37 27.73
N GLN A 241 -6.79 -15.01 27.05
CA GLN A 241 -6.56 -16.05 26.03
C GLN A 241 -6.70 -15.55 24.57
N GLY A 242 -7.17 -14.31 24.40
CA GLY A 242 -7.53 -13.75 23.09
C GLY A 242 -6.80 -12.45 22.78
N GLN A 243 -7.25 -11.76 21.73
CA GLN A 243 -6.72 -10.48 21.31
C GLN A 243 -7.88 -9.55 20.91
N ILE A 244 -8.01 -8.40 21.57
CA ILE A 244 -8.92 -7.33 21.17
C ILE A 244 -8.12 -6.36 20.30
N LEU A 245 -8.65 -6.04 19.12
CA LEU A 245 -7.95 -5.22 18.13
C LEU A 245 -8.23 -3.71 18.31
N ASP A 246 -9.49 -3.36 18.54
CA ASP A 246 -10.01 -2.00 18.53
C ASP A 246 -11.26 -1.86 19.41
N VAL A 247 -11.75 -0.62 19.56
CA VAL A 247 -13.01 -0.26 20.18
C VAL A 247 -13.58 1.03 19.55
N ASP A 248 -14.90 1.14 19.44
CA ASP A 248 -15.63 2.36 19.08
C ASP A 248 -16.75 2.70 20.07
N VAL A 249 -16.77 3.94 20.54
CA VAL A 249 -17.78 4.47 21.47
C VAL A 249 -18.96 5.04 20.68
N SER A 250 -20.16 4.59 21.02
CA SER A 250 -21.42 5.10 20.45
C SER A 250 -21.61 6.60 20.71
N PHE A 251 -22.39 7.26 19.86
CA PHE A 251 -22.58 8.72 19.94
C PHE A 251 -23.18 9.19 21.28
N ASP A 252 -24.00 8.38 21.93
CA ASP A 252 -24.56 8.66 23.26
C ASP A 252 -23.63 8.22 24.42
N GLY A 253 -22.53 7.51 24.12
CA GLY A 253 -21.61 6.96 25.10
C GLY A 253 -22.13 5.72 25.83
N GLY A 254 -23.29 5.17 25.46
CA GLY A 254 -23.97 4.09 26.19
C GLY A 254 -23.51 2.67 25.82
N ASP A 255 -22.82 2.53 24.69
CA ASP A 255 -22.38 1.26 24.13
C ASP A 255 -20.99 1.34 23.49
N LEU A 256 -20.25 0.23 23.62
CA LEU A 256 -18.92 0.02 23.06
C LEU A 256 -19.00 -1.12 22.01
N LEU A 257 -18.47 -0.90 20.82
CA LEU A 257 -18.22 -1.94 19.82
C LEU A 257 -16.74 -2.29 19.81
N PHE A 258 -16.38 -3.56 19.67
CA PHE A 258 -14.97 -3.96 19.61
C PHE A 258 -14.79 -5.26 18.83
N SER A 259 -13.64 -5.40 18.19
CA SER A 259 -13.27 -6.61 17.44
C SER A 259 -12.44 -7.54 18.32
N TRP A 260 -12.93 -8.77 18.52
CA TRP A 260 -12.30 -9.72 19.44
C TRP A 260 -12.08 -11.07 18.76
N LYS A 261 -10.83 -11.52 18.78
CA LYS A 261 -10.40 -12.88 18.47
C LYS A 261 -10.18 -13.60 19.79
N LYS A 262 -11.01 -14.58 20.12
CA LYS A 262 -11.02 -15.22 21.46
C LYS A 262 -9.80 -16.09 21.72
N ASP A 263 -9.23 -16.65 20.67
CA ASP A 263 -8.04 -17.51 20.67
C ASP A 263 -7.40 -17.55 19.28
N ALA A 264 -6.30 -18.29 19.12
CA ALA A 264 -5.59 -18.39 17.85
C ALA A 264 -6.43 -19.00 16.71
N ALA A 265 -7.37 -19.90 17.01
CA ALA A 265 -8.14 -20.67 16.03
C ALA A 265 -9.43 -19.96 15.56
N THR A 266 -9.92 -18.99 16.33
CA THR A 266 -11.16 -18.27 16.03
C THR A 266 -10.90 -17.04 15.15
N PRO A 267 -11.78 -16.68 14.20
CA PRO A 267 -11.68 -15.40 13.51
C PRO A 267 -11.98 -14.24 14.46
N TYR A 268 -11.57 -13.03 14.08
CA TYR A 268 -12.08 -11.82 14.72
C TYR A 268 -13.59 -11.74 14.52
N GLN A 269 -14.33 -11.43 15.57
CA GLN A 269 -15.77 -11.13 15.52
C GLN A 269 -16.05 -9.77 16.18
N VAL A 270 -17.15 -9.12 15.79
CA VAL A 270 -17.59 -7.86 16.40
C VAL A 270 -18.44 -8.17 17.62
N TYR A 271 -18.15 -7.51 18.74
CA TYR A 271 -18.88 -7.61 20.00
C TYR A 271 -19.41 -6.25 20.43
N ARG A 272 -20.41 -6.27 21.30
CA ARG A 272 -20.95 -5.09 21.97
C ARG A 272 -20.94 -5.31 23.48
N VAL A 273 -20.63 -4.26 24.24
CA VAL A 273 -20.75 -4.22 25.70
C VAL A 273 -21.10 -2.80 26.17
N ARG A 274 -21.75 -2.65 27.32
CA ARG A 274 -21.97 -1.33 27.94
C ARG A 274 -20.75 -0.89 28.77
N PRO A 275 -20.53 0.41 28.99
CA PRO A 275 -19.42 0.90 29.81
C PRO A 275 -19.45 0.40 31.26
N ASP A 276 -20.60 -0.01 31.79
CA ASP A 276 -20.72 -0.63 33.11
C ASP A 276 -20.26 -2.10 33.16
N GLY A 277 -19.98 -2.71 32.00
CA GLY A 277 -19.57 -4.11 31.84
C GLY A 277 -20.74 -5.07 31.56
N THR A 278 -21.99 -4.59 31.56
CA THR A 278 -23.16 -5.41 31.27
C THR A 278 -23.43 -5.55 29.77
N GLY A 279 -24.24 -6.53 29.39
CA GLY A 279 -24.72 -6.68 28.02
C GLY A 279 -23.66 -7.11 27.00
N LEU A 280 -22.54 -7.69 27.46
CA LEU A 280 -21.53 -8.30 26.60
C LEU A 280 -22.16 -9.37 25.72
N ARG A 281 -22.11 -9.20 24.40
CA ARG A 281 -22.57 -10.21 23.43
C ARG A 281 -21.87 -10.08 22.08
N PRO A 282 -21.71 -11.18 21.32
CA PRO A 282 -21.33 -11.10 19.91
C PRO A 282 -22.43 -10.41 19.11
N ILE A 283 -22.02 -9.63 18.10
CA ILE A 283 -22.88 -9.08 17.04
C ILE A 283 -22.71 -9.88 15.75
N THR A 284 -21.51 -10.42 15.52
CA THR A 284 -21.24 -11.38 14.44
C THR A 284 -20.82 -12.72 15.03
N ASP A 285 -21.19 -13.81 14.36
CA ASP A 285 -20.78 -15.18 14.70
C ASP A 285 -20.75 -16.07 13.45
N HIS A 286 -19.63 -16.04 12.72
CA HIS A 286 -19.45 -16.77 11.46
C HIS A 286 -17.97 -17.09 11.22
N PRO A 287 -17.59 -17.97 10.26
CA PRO A 287 -16.21 -18.46 10.12
C PRO A 287 -15.26 -17.47 9.42
N TRP A 288 -15.64 -16.20 9.28
CA TRP A 288 -14.88 -15.16 8.58
C TRP A 288 -14.52 -14.05 9.55
N HIS A 289 -13.45 -13.30 9.27
CA HIS A 289 -13.09 -12.15 10.11
C HIS A 289 -14.12 -11.04 9.94
N SER A 290 -14.59 -10.48 11.05
CA SER A 290 -15.39 -9.26 11.16
C SER A 290 -14.71 -8.33 12.16
N PHE A 291 -14.26 -7.16 11.71
CA PHE A 291 -13.35 -6.30 12.49
C PHE A 291 -13.41 -4.82 12.08
N ASN A 292 -12.76 -3.93 12.85
CA ASN A 292 -12.76 -2.48 12.65
C ASN A 292 -14.17 -1.89 12.49
N ALA A 293 -15.06 -2.25 13.42
CA ALA A 293 -16.43 -1.76 13.42
C ALA A 293 -16.54 -0.32 13.97
N CYS A 294 -17.43 0.49 13.39
CA CYS A 294 -17.78 1.80 13.90
C CYS A 294 -19.29 2.06 13.85
N TRP A 295 -19.76 2.93 14.74
CA TRP A 295 -21.17 3.32 14.80
C TRP A 295 -21.57 4.25 13.66
N LEU A 296 -22.72 3.96 13.04
CA LEU A 296 -23.35 4.84 12.04
C LEU A 296 -24.36 5.81 12.69
N PRO A 297 -24.62 6.98 12.09
CA PRO A 297 -25.54 7.97 12.65
C PRO A 297 -26.97 7.47 12.87
N ASP A 298 -27.42 6.47 12.11
CA ASP A 298 -28.74 5.85 12.26
C ASP A 298 -28.78 4.77 13.36
N GLY A 299 -27.66 4.51 14.03
CA GLY A 299 -27.51 3.46 15.04
C GLY A 299 -27.09 2.10 14.50
N GLY A 300 -26.94 1.96 13.18
CA GLY A 300 -26.34 0.80 12.52
C GLY A 300 -24.83 0.73 12.71
N ILE A 301 -24.19 -0.26 12.08
CA ILE A 301 -22.77 -0.56 12.26
C ILE A 301 -22.13 -0.73 10.89
N ALA A 302 -21.03 -0.03 10.62
CA ALA A 302 -20.13 -0.33 9.51
C ALA A 302 -18.93 -1.14 10.03
N PHE A 303 -18.43 -2.08 9.25
CA PHE A 303 -17.33 -2.98 9.65
C PHE A 303 -16.62 -3.58 8.43
N LEU A 304 -15.42 -4.12 8.62
CA LEU A 304 -14.71 -4.89 7.61
C LEU A 304 -15.02 -6.38 7.75
N SER A 305 -15.22 -7.07 6.61
CA SER A 305 -15.42 -8.52 6.59
C SER A 305 -14.64 -9.21 5.48
N THR A 306 -14.14 -10.42 5.77
CA THR A 306 -13.51 -11.34 4.81
C THR A 306 -14.47 -12.41 4.29
N GLU A 307 -15.79 -12.24 4.47
CA GLU A 307 -16.80 -13.20 4.01
C GLU A 307 -16.72 -13.45 2.50
N LYS A 308 -16.44 -12.39 1.72
CA LYS A 308 -16.15 -12.54 0.30
C LYS A 308 -14.76 -13.17 0.14
N GLN A 309 -14.73 -14.44 -0.26
CA GLN A 309 -13.49 -15.18 -0.51
C GLN A 309 -12.72 -14.60 -1.71
N GLN A 310 -11.75 -13.75 -1.40
CA GLN A 310 -10.81 -13.21 -2.37
C GLN A 310 -9.48 -12.88 -1.67
N PHE A 311 -8.41 -12.84 -2.45
CA PHE A 311 -7.04 -12.68 -1.96
C PHE A 311 -6.36 -11.49 -2.65
N ALA A 312 -5.42 -10.86 -1.95
CA ALA A 312 -4.55 -9.89 -2.60
C ALA A 312 -3.75 -10.55 -3.74
N TYR A 313 -3.59 -9.87 -4.87
CA TYR A 313 -2.86 -10.44 -6.01
C TYR A 313 -1.37 -10.66 -5.73
N CYS A 314 -0.79 -9.89 -4.80
CA CYS A 314 0.61 -9.96 -4.43
C CYS A 314 0.89 -10.76 -3.15
N TRP A 315 -0.15 -11.25 -2.46
CA TRP A 315 -0.04 -11.94 -1.16
C TRP A 315 -1.05 -13.08 -1.02
N THR A 316 -1.11 -13.66 0.18
CA THR A 316 -1.95 -14.83 0.49
C THR A 316 -3.06 -14.53 1.50
N SER A 317 -3.09 -13.33 2.08
CA SER A 317 -4.09 -12.97 3.09
C SER A 317 -5.49 -12.79 2.50
N PRO A 318 -6.55 -13.22 3.21
CA PRO A 318 -7.92 -12.89 2.83
C PRO A 318 -8.15 -11.38 2.90
N VAL A 319 -9.00 -10.89 2.02
CA VAL A 319 -9.25 -9.46 1.84
C VAL A 319 -10.44 -8.98 2.69
N GLY A 320 -10.22 -7.96 3.51
CA GLY A 320 -11.28 -7.25 4.25
C GLY A 320 -11.94 -6.18 3.37
N THR A 321 -13.27 -6.25 3.23
CA THR A 321 -14.06 -5.23 2.51
C THR A 321 -15.13 -4.62 3.40
N LEU A 322 -15.49 -3.37 3.13
CA LEU A 322 -16.47 -2.62 3.92
C LEU A 322 -17.90 -3.19 3.77
N HIS A 323 -18.55 -3.39 4.91
CA HIS A 323 -19.94 -3.84 5.06
C HIS A 323 -20.69 -2.95 6.04
N ARG A 324 -22.02 -3.05 6.03
CA ARG A 324 -22.92 -2.50 7.02
C ARG A 324 -23.89 -3.56 7.53
N MET A 325 -24.31 -3.43 8.78
CA MET A 325 -25.39 -4.18 9.39
C MET A 325 -26.23 -3.29 10.32
N ASP A 326 -27.38 -3.80 10.75
CA ASP A 326 -28.15 -3.19 11.82
C ASP A 326 -27.44 -3.31 13.18
N ARG A 327 -27.93 -2.56 14.17
CA ARG A 327 -27.42 -2.58 15.56
C ARG A 327 -27.37 -3.97 16.19
N ASP A 328 -28.26 -4.87 15.77
CA ASP A 328 -28.40 -6.23 16.31
C ASP A 328 -27.63 -7.29 15.52
N GLY A 329 -26.93 -6.91 14.45
CA GLY A 329 -26.21 -7.82 13.55
C GLY A 329 -27.04 -8.28 12.35
N GLY A 330 -28.31 -7.89 12.25
CA GLY A 330 -29.18 -8.20 11.13
C GLY A 330 -28.83 -7.45 9.84
N ARG A 331 -29.37 -7.94 8.72
CA ARG A 331 -29.40 -7.27 7.40
C ARG A 331 -28.03 -6.75 6.94
N VAL A 332 -27.05 -7.64 6.92
CA VAL A 332 -25.70 -7.36 6.41
C VAL A 332 -25.75 -7.01 4.92
N VAL A 333 -25.08 -5.92 4.53
CA VAL A 333 -24.92 -5.46 3.15
C VAL A 333 -23.46 -5.14 2.89
N ARG A 334 -22.88 -5.69 1.82
CA ARG A 334 -21.55 -5.31 1.35
C ARG A 334 -21.61 -3.93 0.71
N LEU A 335 -20.83 -3.00 1.24
CA LEU A 335 -20.76 -1.61 0.76
C LEU A 335 -19.62 -1.37 -0.21
N SER A 336 -18.60 -2.22 -0.26
CA SER A 336 -17.42 -2.04 -1.13
C SER A 336 -17.24 -3.22 -2.07
N ALA A 337 -17.02 -2.91 -3.36
CA ALA A 337 -16.60 -3.90 -4.36
C ALA A 337 -15.07 -3.98 -4.51
N ASN A 338 -14.29 -3.55 -3.52
CA ASN A 338 -12.84 -3.66 -3.57
C ASN A 338 -12.42 -5.14 -3.73
N TYR A 339 -11.41 -5.38 -4.57
CA TYR A 339 -10.80 -6.70 -4.77
C TYR A 339 -9.45 -6.83 -4.05
N LEU A 340 -9.01 -5.77 -3.38
CA LEU A 340 -7.95 -5.67 -2.39
C LEU A 340 -8.55 -5.16 -1.06
N ASN A 341 -7.75 -4.69 -0.12
CA ASN A 341 -8.21 -4.34 1.22
C ASN A 341 -8.79 -2.91 1.36
N ASP A 342 -9.86 -2.81 2.15
CA ASP A 342 -10.33 -1.60 2.80
C ASP A 342 -9.82 -1.55 4.25
N PHE A 343 -9.70 -0.36 4.85
CA PHE A 343 -9.10 -0.18 6.18
C PHE A 343 -9.90 0.78 7.06
N THR A 344 -10.05 0.40 8.33
CA THR A 344 -10.37 1.28 9.48
C THR A 344 -11.43 2.36 9.18
N PRO A 345 -12.70 1.99 8.95
CA PRO A 345 -13.76 2.96 8.66
C PRO A 345 -14.12 3.83 9.87
N ALA A 346 -14.44 5.10 9.62
CA ALA A 346 -14.99 6.05 10.59
C ALA A 346 -16.06 6.93 9.93
N VAL A 347 -16.82 7.68 10.73
CA VAL A 347 -17.87 8.60 10.24
C VAL A 347 -17.38 10.04 10.30
N LEU A 348 -17.56 10.78 9.20
CA LEU A 348 -17.31 12.22 9.09
C LEU A 348 -18.47 13.04 9.69
N GLU A 349 -18.22 14.32 9.96
CA GLU A 349 -19.23 15.24 10.52
C GLU A 349 -20.44 15.45 9.59
N ASP A 350 -20.30 15.18 8.29
CA ASP A 350 -21.38 15.25 7.31
C ASP A 350 -22.20 13.95 7.20
N GLY A 351 -21.82 12.90 7.95
CA GLY A 351 -22.51 11.60 7.99
C GLY A 351 -22.01 10.58 6.97
N ARG A 352 -21.04 10.93 6.09
CA ARG A 352 -20.37 9.96 5.22
C ARG A 352 -19.41 9.08 6.03
N LEU A 353 -19.19 7.86 5.56
CA LEU A 353 -18.06 7.05 6.00
C LEU A 353 -16.78 7.55 5.31
N ILE A 354 -15.67 7.57 6.05
CA ILE A 354 -14.30 7.72 5.55
C ILE A 354 -13.50 6.47 5.92
N TYR A 355 -12.70 5.97 4.99
CA TYR A 355 -11.90 4.76 5.18
C TYR A 355 -10.74 4.78 4.20
N SER A 356 -9.79 3.88 4.38
CA SER A 356 -8.65 3.77 3.45
C SER A 356 -8.90 2.63 2.48
N ARG A 357 -8.39 2.75 1.26
CA ARG A 357 -8.60 1.80 0.18
C ARG A 357 -7.29 1.52 -0.55
N TRP A 358 -6.99 0.25 -0.76
CA TRP A 358 -5.90 -0.17 -1.61
C TRP A 358 -6.38 -0.46 -3.04
N GLU A 359 -5.63 -0.05 -4.08
CA GLU A 359 -5.97 -0.32 -5.47
C GLU A 359 -4.77 -0.50 -6.42
N TYR A 360 -4.95 -1.28 -7.51
CA TYR A 360 -3.90 -1.67 -8.46
C TYR A 360 -4.09 -1.25 -9.91
N VAL A 361 -5.09 -0.42 -10.22
CA VAL A 361 -5.39 -0.12 -11.63
C VAL A 361 -4.21 0.62 -12.28
N ASP A 362 -3.44 -0.15 -13.05
CA ASP A 362 -2.18 0.24 -13.68
C ASP A 362 -1.18 0.86 -12.70
N ARG A 363 -1.08 0.32 -11.47
CA ARG A 363 -0.20 0.83 -10.39
C ARG A 363 0.61 -0.29 -9.71
N PRO A 364 1.84 -0.02 -9.25
CA PRO A 364 2.61 -0.93 -8.40
C PRO A 364 1.94 -1.27 -7.07
N ALA A 365 2.45 -2.29 -6.38
CA ALA A 365 1.77 -2.85 -5.23
C ALA A 365 1.87 -2.01 -3.95
N ILE A 366 3.01 -1.34 -3.79
CA ILE A 366 3.43 -0.74 -2.52
C ILE A 366 2.69 0.56 -2.20
N PRO A 367 2.86 1.66 -2.97
CA PRO A 367 2.19 2.91 -2.63
C PRO A 367 0.70 2.84 -2.97
N ILE A 368 -0.06 3.77 -2.38
CA ILE A 368 -1.48 4.06 -2.68
C ILE A 368 -2.48 3.21 -1.91
N GLN A 369 -2.41 3.33 -0.59
CA GLN A 369 -3.52 3.03 0.31
C GLN A 369 -4.12 4.37 0.75
N SER A 370 -4.98 4.90 -0.13
CA SER A 370 -5.51 6.28 -0.11
C SER A 370 -6.83 6.38 0.65
N LEU A 371 -7.28 7.59 0.98
CA LEU A 371 -8.54 7.82 1.70
C LEU A 371 -9.71 8.01 0.74
N TRP A 372 -10.85 7.42 1.09
CA TRP A 372 -12.10 7.45 0.33
C TRP A 372 -13.28 7.71 1.23
N THR A 373 -14.35 8.25 0.65
CA THR A 373 -15.65 8.42 1.31
C THR A 373 -16.76 7.68 0.58
N ILE A 374 -17.75 7.22 1.34
CA ILE A 374 -18.96 6.56 0.82
C ILE A 374 -20.14 6.88 1.74
N ASN A 375 -21.36 6.88 1.23
CA ASN A 375 -22.54 6.99 2.08
C ASN A 375 -22.73 5.69 2.90
N PRO A 376 -23.41 5.75 4.06
CA PRO A 376 -23.74 4.55 4.84
C PRO A 376 -24.60 3.50 4.10
N ASP A 377 -25.22 3.84 2.97
CA ASP A 377 -25.96 2.89 2.10
C ASP A 377 -25.10 2.32 0.95
N GLY A 378 -23.83 2.71 0.86
CA GLY A 378 -22.90 2.29 -0.18
C GLY A 378 -22.89 3.19 -1.42
N THR A 379 -23.77 4.18 -1.51
CA THR A 379 -23.80 5.10 -2.66
C THR A 379 -22.74 6.19 -2.55
N ARG A 380 -22.49 6.90 -3.65
CA ARG A 380 -21.60 8.07 -3.75
C ARG A 380 -20.18 7.80 -3.30
N LEU A 381 -19.61 6.67 -3.71
CA LEU A 381 -18.18 6.43 -3.54
C LEU A 381 -17.39 7.56 -4.22
N ALA A 382 -16.47 8.17 -3.48
CA ALA A 382 -15.59 9.23 -3.96
C ALA A 382 -14.22 9.17 -3.28
N GLY A 383 -13.15 9.43 -4.03
CA GLY A 383 -11.81 9.56 -3.44
C GLY A 383 -11.71 10.86 -2.65
N PHE A 384 -11.06 10.79 -1.48
CA PHE A 384 -10.90 11.91 -0.55
C PHE A 384 -9.51 12.52 -0.62
N PHE A 385 -8.47 11.70 -0.45
CA PHE A 385 -7.07 12.16 -0.46
C PHE A 385 -6.09 11.05 -0.81
N GLY A 386 -4.99 11.39 -1.50
CA GLY A 386 -3.81 10.54 -1.56
C GLY A 386 -3.76 9.54 -2.71
N ASN A 387 -4.63 9.66 -3.71
CA ASN A 387 -4.70 8.68 -4.80
C ASN A 387 -3.55 8.78 -5.84
N ARG A 388 -2.64 9.75 -5.67
CA ARG A 388 -1.39 9.94 -6.41
C ARG A 388 -0.23 10.29 -5.47
N VAL A 389 -0.33 9.93 -4.20
CA VAL A 389 0.73 10.11 -3.22
C VAL A 389 1.61 8.85 -3.20
N LEU A 390 2.92 9.04 -3.34
CA LEU A 390 3.92 7.98 -3.22
C LEU A 390 4.38 7.80 -1.78
N SER A 391 4.55 8.89 -1.02
CA SER A 391 4.96 8.85 0.39
C SER A 391 4.12 9.80 1.24
N PRO A 392 3.56 9.34 2.37
CA PRO A 392 3.58 7.96 2.88
C PRO A 392 2.82 6.99 1.97
N ALA A 393 3.10 5.69 2.07
CA ALA A 393 2.43 4.67 1.26
C ALA A 393 0.97 4.47 1.68
N THR A 394 0.71 4.60 2.99
CA THR A 394 -0.56 4.32 3.63
C THR A 394 -1.03 5.49 4.48
N PHE A 395 -2.27 5.90 4.23
CA PHE A 395 -3.10 6.66 5.17
C PHE A 395 -4.05 5.66 5.84
N MET A 396 -4.19 5.70 7.16
CA MET A 396 -5.15 4.85 7.87
C MET A 396 -5.68 5.49 9.15
N GLU A 397 -6.71 4.90 9.75
CA GLU A 397 -7.41 5.42 10.93
C GLU A 397 -7.89 6.89 10.77
N PRO A 398 -8.49 7.27 9.63
CA PRO A 398 -8.95 8.64 9.41
C PRO A 398 -10.09 9.00 10.37
N ARG A 399 -10.03 10.18 10.98
CA ARG A 399 -11.09 10.73 11.84
C ARG A 399 -11.25 12.23 11.58
N ALA A 400 -12.50 12.70 11.47
CA ALA A 400 -12.77 14.13 11.35
C ALA A 400 -12.32 14.88 12.62
N ILE A 401 -11.65 16.02 12.44
CA ILE A 401 -11.30 16.93 13.53
C ILE A 401 -12.52 17.85 13.77
N PRO A 402 -13.17 17.78 14.93
CA PRO A 402 -14.45 18.45 15.16
C PRO A 402 -14.46 19.93 14.80
N GLY A 403 -15.41 20.35 13.96
CA GLY A 403 -15.63 21.74 13.59
C GLY A 403 -14.62 22.37 12.63
N THR A 404 -13.69 21.60 12.06
CA THR A 404 -12.60 22.13 11.22
C THR A 404 -12.71 21.73 9.74
N GLY A 405 -13.41 20.65 9.43
CA GLY A 405 -13.39 20.03 8.09
C GLY A 405 -12.10 19.27 7.75
N ALA A 406 -11.08 19.30 8.61
CA ALA A 406 -9.84 18.55 8.45
C ALA A 406 -9.95 17.12 9.01
N VAL A 407 -9.02 16.25 8.62
CA VAL A 407 -8.96 14.85 9.06
C VAL A 407 -7.64 14.56 9.76
N LEU A 408 -7.70 13.91 10.92
CA LEU A 408 -6.54 13.32 11.60
C LEU A 408 -6.39 11.87 11.14
N CYS A 409 -5.18 11.41 10.83
CA CYS A 409 -4.93 10.03 10.41
C CYS A 409 -3.52 9.56 10.78
N LEU A 410 -3.32 8.25 10.69
CA LEU A 410 -2.02 7.60 10.75
C LEU A 410 -1.35 7.59 9.37
N LEU A 411 -0.06 7.89 9.33
CA LEU A 411 0.80 7.91 8.15
C LEU A 411 1.84 6.80 8.26
N THR A 412 1.79 5.77 7.42
CA THR A 412 2.68 4.60 7.53
C THR A 412 3.06 3.98 6.19
N ALA A 413 3.90 2.94 6.25
CA ALA A 413 4.35 2.15 5.12
C ALA A 413 3.30 1.12 4.68
N HIS A 414 3.59 0.42 3.59
CA HIS A 414 2.82 -0.74 3.13
C HIS A 414 3.28 -2.03 3.84
N ASN A 415 4.60 -2.24 3.84
CA ASN A 415 5.27 -3.35 4.52
C ASN A 415 5.61 -2.92 5.94
N GLY A 416 5.01 -3.63 6.89
CA GLY A 416 5.24 -3.44 8.31
C GLY A 416 3.95 -3.26 9.11
N PRO A 417 4.12 -2.95 10.40
CA PRO A 417 3.02 -2.80 11.33
C PRO A 417 2.17 -1.56 11.07
N CYS A 418 0.95 -1.57 11.59
CA CYS A 418 -0.01 -0.46 11.53
C CYS A 418 0.37 0.68 12.49
N ARG A 419 1.61 1.16 12.40
CA ARG A 419 2.16 2.26 13.20
C ARG A 419 3.10 3.12 12.37
N GLY A 420 3.17 4.40 12.71
CA GLY A 420 3.84 5.38 11.86
C GLY A 420 3.89 6.76 12.48
N GLY A 421 3.77 7.79 11.65
CA GLY A 421 3.59 9.17 12.08
C GLY A 421 2.11 9.55 12.15
N VAL A 422 1.79 10.69 12.73
CA VAL A 422 0.42 11.23 12.79
C VAL A 422 0.31 12.44 11.87
N GLY A 423 -0.67 12.42 10.98
CA GLY A 423 -0.92 13.46 9.99
C GLY A 423 -2.24 14.16 10.19
N LEU A 424 -2.23 15.48 10.08
CA LEU A 424 -3.42 16.29 9.84
C LEU A 424 -3.54 16.55 8.33
N LEU A 425 -4.71 16.27 7.78
CA LEU A 425 -5.04 16.43 6.38
C LEU A 425 -6.06 17.56 6.18
N ASP A 426 -5.66 18.55 5.39
CA ASP A 426 -6.54 19.61 4.89
C ASP A 426 -6.64 19.52 3.36
N VAL A 427 -7.70 18.87 2.90
CA VAL A 427 -7.92 18.61 1.47
C VAL A 427 -8.26 19.87 0.67
N THR A 428 -8.57 21.00 1.32
CA THR A 428 -8.77 22.27 0.61
C THR A 428 -7.49 22.78 -0.04
N ARG A 429 -6.33 22.30 0.42
CA ARG A 429 -5.01 22.58 -0.15
C ARG A 429 -4.62 21.65 -1.31
N GLY A 430 -5.51 20.73 -1.69
CA GLY A 430 -5.34 19.79 -2.79
C GLY A 430 -5.44 18.34 -2.35
N ASP A 431 -6.03 17.49 -3.19
CA ASP A 431 -6.35 16.09 -2.87
C ASP A 431 -5.15 15.12 -3.00
N ASN A 432 -4.00 15.62 -3.43
CA ASN A 432 -2.72 14.89 -3.55
C ASN A 432 -1.50 15.76 -3.18
N ALA A 433 -1.74 16.97 -2.65
CA ALA A 433 -0.71 17.99 -2.46
C ALA A 433 0.12 17.73 -1.19
N GLN A 434 1.40 18.09 -1.21
CA GLN A 434 2.26 18.04 -0.02
C GLN A 434 1.74 18.98 1.06
N GLU A 435 1.23 20.14 0.62
CA GLU A 435 0.67 21.22 1.40
C GLU A 435 -0.57 20.81 2.21
N ALA A 436 -1.29 19.78 1.75
CA ALA A 436 -2.44 19.24 2.45
C ALA A 436 -2.04 18.39 3.67
N ILE A 437 -0.77 17.99 3.80
CA ILE A 437 -0.28 17.13 4.88
C ILE A 437 0.54 17.96 5.87
N ARG A 438 0.07 18.03 7.12
CA ARG A 438 0.86 18.48 8.26
C ARG A 438 1.28 17.26 9.11
N ASN A 439 2.59 16.98 9.15
CA ASN A 439 3.14 15.96 10.03
C ASN A 439 3.17 16.48 11.48
N LEU A 440 2.40 15.87 12.37
CA LEU A 440 2.31 16.22 13.79
C LEU A 440 3.37 15.52 14.65
N THR A 441 4.12 14.60 14.03
CA THR A 441 5.20 13.81 14.64
C THR A 441 6.44 13.93 13.75
N PRO A 442 7.09 15.11 13.71
CA PRO A 442 8.18 15.41 12.79
C PRO A 442 9.42 14.52 12.98
N GLU A 443 9.52 13.82 14.10
CA GLU A 443 10.54 12.79 14.35
C GLU A 443 10.35 11.53 13.49
N VAL A 444 9.17 11.34 12.89
CA VAL A 444 8.91 10.28 11.90
C VAL A 444 9.05 10.87 10.51
N ASP A 445 10.04 10.40 9.75
CA ASP A 445 10.17 10.73 8.33
C ASP A 445 9.05 10.06 7.53
N ILE A 446 8.15 10.88 6.98
CA ILE A 446 7.02 10.45 6.15
C ILE A 446 7.30 10.60 4.65
N GLY A 447 8.51 11.04 4.28
CA GLY A 447 8.89 11.34 2.90
C GLY A 447 8.10 12.49 2.27
N GLN A 448 8.07 12.50 0.92
CA GLN A 448 7.37 13.52 0.14
C GLN A 448 6.38 12.88 -0.83
N VAL A 449 5.26 13.55 -1.07
CA VAL A 449 4.14 12.99 -1.86
C VAL A 449 4.51 12.52 -3.26
N GLY A 450 5.53 13.12 -3.89
CA GLY A 450 5.98 12.76 -5.25
C GLY A 450 7.27 11.95 -5.32
N ARG A 451 7.77 11.39 -4.21
CA ARG A 451 9.08 10.71 -4.18
C ARG A 451 9.04 9.33 -3.52
N GLY A 452 9.82 8.41 -4.05
CA GLY A 452 10.01 7.06 -3.50
C GLY A 452 8.75 6.21 -3.61
N ASP A 453 8.52 5.38 -2.60
CA ASP A 453 7.41 4.43 -2.51
C ASP A 453 6.66 4.48 -1.16
N GLY A 454 7.09 5.38 -0.26
CA GLY A 454 6.53 5.52 1.09
C GLY A 454 6.73 4.31 2.02
N ASN A 455 7.46 3.29 1.60
CA ASN A 455 7.56 2.03 2.32
C ASN A 455 8.63 2.04 3.42
N HIS A 456 9.39 3.13 3.51
CA HIS A 456 10.40 3.38 4.54
C HIS A 456 9.81 3.95 5.83
N VAL A 457 8.57 4.48 5.80
CA VAL A 457 7.97 5.18 6.94
C VAL A 457 7.85 4.23 8.13
N ARG A 458 8.49 4.57 9.25
CA ARG A 458 8.45 3.80 10.50
C ARG A 458 8.22 4.76 11.65
N GLY A 459 7.30 4.42 12.54
CA GLY A 459 7.05 5.25 13.71
C GLY A 459 6.39 4.47 14.85
N PRO A 460 6.35 5.06 16.05
CA PRO A 460 5.81 4.42 17.24
C PRO A 460 4.31 4.67 17.44
N TYR A 461 3.67 5.50 16.61
CA TYR A 461 2.33 6.00 16.88
C TYR A 461 1.25 5.10 16.28
N GLU A 462 0.16 4.91 17.02
CA GLU A 462 -1.05 4.18 16.63
C GLU A 462 -2.30 4.90 17.17
N ASN A 463 -3.43 4.71 16.49
CA ASN A 463 -4.77 5.08 16.93
C ASN A 463 -4.94 6.56 17.35
N PRO A 464 -4.59 7.53 16.48
CA PRO A 464 -4.86 8.94 16.78
C PRO A 464 -6.37 9.20 16.88
N TYR A 465 -6.80 9.95 17.88
CA TYR A 465 -8.21 10.28 18.14
C TYR A 465 -8.39 11.77 18.45
N PRO A 466 -9.05 12.55 17.57
CA PRO A 466 -9.27 13.98 17.80
C PRO A 466 -10.29 14.22 18.92
N LEU A 467 -10.01 15.18 19.81
CA LEU A 467 -10.91 15.54 20.92
C LEU A 467 -11.74 16.79 20.61
N ASP A 468 -11.08 17.78 20.02
CA ASP A 468 -11.58 19.09 19.63
C ASP A 468 -10.65 19.66 18.54
N ALA A 469 -10.75 20.96 18.24
CA ALA A 469 -9.90 21.63 17.25
C ALA A 469 -8.46 21.89 17.73
N GLU A 470 -8.14 21.61 19.00
CA GLU A 470 -6.86 21.94 19.63
C GLU A 470 -6.05 20.70 20.00
N SER A 471 -6.71 19.60 20.33
CA SER A 471 -6.09 18.46 21.02
C SER A 471 -6.57 17.09 20.54
N PHE A 472 -5.72 16.09 20.73
CA PHE A 472 -5.95 14.71 20.35
C PHE A 472 -5.28 13.71 21.31
N LEU A 473 -5.79 12.48 21.32
CA LEU A 473 -5.17 11.32 21.97
C LEU A 473 -4.41 10.48 20.94
N VAL A 474 -3.35 9.80 21.36
CA VAL A 474 -2.62 8.84 20.52
C VAL A 474 -1.90 7.81 21.39
N SER A 475 -1.69 6.59 20.89
CA SER A 475 -0.78 5.62 21.52
C SER A 475 0.62 5.74 20.93
N ARG A 476 1.66 5.82 21.76
CA ARG A 476 3.08 5.74 21.37
C ARG A 476 3.68 4.48 22.01
N ARG A 477 3.86 3.40 21.24
CA ARG A 477 4.30 2.08 21.73
C ARG A 477 3.52 1.61 22.98
N GLY A 478 2.21 1.82 22.99
CA GLY A 478 1.37 1.44 24.12
C GLY A 478 1.25 2.47 25.25
N THR A 479 1.93 3.61 25.15
CA THR A 479 1.72 4.76 26.06
C THR A 479 0.64 5.67 25.51
N ILE A 480 -0.44 5.90 26.25
CA ILE A 480 -1.48 6.86 25.86
C ILE A 480 -0.98 8.29 26.14
N LEU A 481 -0.95 9.11 25.09
CA LEU A 481 -0.59 10.51 25.13
C LEU A 481 -1.82 11.38 24.84
N LEU A 482 -1.91 12.52 25.52
CA LEU A 482 -2.77 13.65 25.19
C LEU A 482 -1.89 14.79 24.69
N ARG A 483 -2.14 15.30 23.48
CA ARG A 483 -1.28 16.30 22.81
C ARG A 483 -2.11 17.39 22.19
N ASP A 484 -1.52 18.57 22.01
CA ASP A 484 -2.04 19.56 21.08
C ASP A 484 -1.49 19.38 19.66
N TYR A 485 -2.20 19.93 18.66
CA TYR A 485 -1.79 19.87 17.26
C TYR A 485 -0.53 20.67 16.93
N ASP A 486 -0.11 21.60 17.80
CA ASP A 486 1.07 22.44 17.61
C ASP A 486 2.35 21.85 18.22
N GLY A 487 2.23 20.73 18.94
CA GLY A 487 3.33 20.10 19.66
C GLY A 487 3.84 20.91 20.86
N ARG A 488 3.05 21.84 21.39
CA ARG A 488 3.47 22.73 22.50
C ARG A 488 3.27 22.12 23.88
N ASP A 489 2.23 21.30 24.04
CA ASP A 489 1.88 20.61 25.27
C ASP A 489 1.58 19.14 24.99
N ALA A 490 2.02 18.28 25.90
CA ALA A 490 1.82 16.84 25.86
C ALA A 490 1.76 16.27 27.29
N ALA A 491 0.86 15.30 27.51
CA ALA A 491 0.72 14.59 28.76
C ALA A 491 0.70 13.08 28.54
N GLU A 492 1.54 12.36 29.28
CA GLU A 492 1.44 10.90 29.39
C GLU A 492 0.30 10.54 30.34
N LEU A 493 -0.72 9.85 29.85
CA LEU A 493 -1.88 9.48 30.64
C LEU A 493 -1.75 8.08 31.23
N LEU A 494 -1.31 7.11 30.42
CA LEU A 494 -1.28 5.70 30.80
C LEU A 494 -0.10 5.00 30.11
N LYS A 495 0.76 4.33 30.88
CA LYS A 495 1.97 3.64 30.40
C LYS A 495 1.76 2.14 30.28
N PRO A 496 2.53 1.43 29.43
CA PRO A 496 2.58 -0.03 29.38
C PRO A 496 2.76 -0.66 30.76
N ARG A 497 2.12 -1.82 30.97
CA ARG A 497 2.17 -2.62 32.20
C ARG A 497 2.09 -4.09 31.83
N ASP A 498 2.71 -4.95 32.64
CA ASP A 498 2.65 -6.41 32.49
C ASP A 498 3.10 -6.91 31.09
N GLY A 499 4.09 -6.23 30.49
CA GLY A 499 4.60 -6.55 29.15
C GLY A 499 3.67 -6.17 27.99
N MET A 500 2.59 -5.45 28.26
CA MET A 500 1.57 -5.04 27.29
C MET A 500 1.39 -3.52 27.24
N GLY A 501 0.98 -3.02 26.08
CA GLY A 501 0.66 -1.62 25.85
C GLY A 501 -0.83 -1.33 25.87
N PHE A 502 -1.19 -0.04 25.88
CA PHE A 502 -2.55 0.45 25.74
C PHE A 502 -2.73 1.14 24.39
N TYR A 503 -3.83 0.84 23.72
CA TYR A 503 -4.12 1.18 22.34
C TYR A 503 -5.57 1.65 22.19
N ASN A 504 -5.85 2.28 21.06
CA ASN A 504 -7.16 2.81 20.67
C ASN A 504 -7.89 3.60 21.77
N PRO A 505 -7.25 4.64 22.35
CA PRO A 505 -7.87 5.44 23.39
C PRO A 505 -9.07 6.23 22.85
N GLN A 506 -10.23 6.11 23.50
CA GLN A 506 -11.41 6.90 23.16
C GLN A 506 -12.03 7.55 24.41
N PRO A 507 -12.43 8.83 24.37
CA PRO A 507 -13.22 9.45 25.43
C PRO A 507 -14.54 8.73 25.68
N LEU A 508 -14.83 8.40 26.93
CA LEU A 508 -16.16 7.92 27.32
C LEU A 508 -17.07 9.13 27.62
N ARG A 509 -17.71 9.64 26.56
CA ARG A 509 -18.69 10.74 26.63
C ARG A 509 -19.69 10.64 25.48
N ALA A 510 -20.82 11.31 25.63
CA ALA A 510 -21.66 11.62 24.48
C ALA A 510 -20.94 12.60 23.54
N ARG A 511 -21.15 12.44 22.24
CA ARG A 511 -20.61 13.30 21.18
C ARG A 511 -21.69 13.69 20.18
N PRO A 512 -21.55 14.82 19.46
CA PRO A 512 -22.48 15.19 18.41
C PRO A 512 -22.68 14.04 17.42
N ARG A 513 -23.94 13.71 17.16
CA ARG A 513 -24.31 12.71 16.16
C ARG A 513 -24.39 13.38 14.79
N PRO A 514 -23.61 12.94 13.78
CA PRO A 514 -23.69 13.48 12.42
C PRO A 514 -25.10 13.32 11.81
N PRO A 515 -25.42 14.03 10.72
CA PRO A 515 -26.65 13.82 9.98
C PRO A 515 -26.79 12.37 9.50
N VAL A 516 -28.02 11.85 9.50
CA VAL A 516 -28.31 10.54 8.90
C VAL A 516 -28.43 10.72 7.40
N LEU A 517 -27.42 10.28 6.66
CA LEU A 517 -27.46 10.18 5.20
C LEU A 517 -28.11 8.85 4.80
N SER A 518 -29.44 8.80 4.80
CA SER A 518 -30.19 7.66 4.25
C SER A 518 -31.39 8.15 3.43
N PRO A 519 -31.50 7.86 2.13
CA PRO A 519 -32.80 7.77 1.47
C PRO A 519 -33.52 6.47 1.92
N PRO A 520 -34.85 6.35 1.71
CA PRO A 520 -35.58 5.11 1.97
C PRO A 520 -34.98 3.96 1.13
N ARG A 521 -34.93 2.78 1.74
CA ARG A 521 -34.46 1.52 1.15
C ARG A 521 -35.06 1.30 -0.24
N PRO A 522 -34.33 0.68 -1.19
CA PRO A 522 -34.97 0.08 -2.36
C PRO A 522 -36.09 -0.87 -1.89
N PRO A 523 -37.25 -0.91 -2.57
CA PRO A 523 -38.32 -1.84 -2.23
C PRO A 523 -37.81 -3.29 -2.17
N GLU A 524 -38.44 -4.13 -1.34
CA GLU A 524 -38.21 -5.58 -1.41
C GLU A 524 -38.51 -6.09 -2.83
N GLY A 525 -37.51 -6.69 -3.45
CA GLY A 525 -37.46 -7.08 -4.85
C GLY A 525 -36.05 -6.80 -5.37
N ALA A 526 -35.46 -7.67 -6.19
CA ALA A 526 -34.11 -7.44 -6.69
C ALA A 526 -34.09 -6.13 -7.52
N PRO A 527 -33.49 -5.02 -7.04
CA PRO A 527 -33.24 -3.88 -7.91
C PRO A 527 -32.48 -4.41 -9.14
N GLU A 528 -32.79 -3.87 -10.33
CA GLU A 528 -32.03 -4.18 -11.52
C GLU A 528 -30.51 -4.09 -11.19
N PRO A 529 -29.65 -4.99 -11.70
CA PRO A 529 -28.22 -5.06 -11.35
C PRO A 529 -27.40 -3.92 -11.97
N TRP A 530 -28.03 -2.75 -12.10
CA TRP A 530 -27.58 -1.59 -12.84
C TRP A 530 -27.71 -0.34 -11.96
N ALA A 531 -26.69 0.51 -12.05
CA ALA A 531 -26.72 1.91 -11.67
C ALA A 531 -26.83 2.76 -12.93
N VAL A 532 -27.24 4.01 -12.79
CA VAL A 532 -27.17 5.03 -13.83
C VAL A 532 -25.96 5.92 -13.58
N VAL A 533 -25.07 5.99 -14.57
CA VAL A 533 -23.89 6.83 -14.55
C VAL A 533 -24.03 7.93 -15.59
N PHE A 534 -23.70 9.17 -15.22
CA PHE A 534 -23.61 10.27 -16.17
C PHE A 534 -22.29 11.06 -16.06
N VAL A 535 -21.80 11.53 -17.19
CA VAL A 535 -20.63 12.40 -17.31
C VAL A 535 -21.12 13.72 -17.88
N GLN A 536 -20.87 14.83 -17.19
CA GLN A 536 -21.31 16.14 -17.67
C GLN A 536 -20.54 16.58 -18.91
N ASP A 537 -19.20 16.56 -18.84
CA ASP A 537 -18.33 16.85 -19.98
C ASP A 537 -17.02 16.07 -19.85
N VAL A 538 -16.83 15.06 -20.71
CA VAL A 538 -15.62 14.24 -20.72
C VAL A 538 -14.33 15.06 -20.89
N TYR A 539 -14.39 16.24 -21.50
CA TYR A 539 -13.21 17.08 -21.75
C TYR A 539 -12.78 17.91 -20.54
N ASN A 540 -13.62 18.01 -19.50
CA ASN A 540 -13.25 18.67 -18.26
C ASN A 540 -12.23 17.80 -17.50
N GLY A 541 -10.98 18.28 -17.40
CA GLY A 541 -9.83 17.51 -16.89
C GLY A 541 -8.91 16.93 -17.97
N LEU A 542 -9.30 16.94 -19.25
CA LEU A 542 -8.46 16.45 -20.36
C LEU A 542 -7.79 17.56 -21.17
N GLY A 543 -8.30 18.79 -21.11
CA GLY A 543 -7.73 19.94 -21.79
C GLY A 543 -6.37 20.36 -21.19
N PRO A 544 -5.43 20.88 -21.99
CA PRO A 544 -5.51 21.09 -23.44
C PRO A 544 -5.10 19.86 -24.29
N HIS A 545 -4.76 18.73 -23.67
CA HIS A 545 -4.13 17.58 -24.32
C HIS A 545 -5.05 16.82 -25.28
N VAL A 546 -6.34 16.77 -24.99
CA VAL A 546 -7.35 16.10 -25.84
C VAL A 546 -8.26 17.15 -26.46
N ARG A 547 -8.42 17.12 -27.78
CA ARG A 547 -9.27 18.10 -28.47
C ARG A 547 -10.74 17.72 -28.30
N ARG A 548 -11.60 18.72 -28.12
CA ARG A 548 -13.06 18.51 -28.14
C ARG A 548 -13.49 17.87 -29.46
N GLY A 549 -14.35 16.86 -29.39
CA GLY A 549 -14.77 16.02 -30.51
C GLY A 549 -13.88 14.79 -30.75
N GLU A 550 -12.69 14.71 -30.14
CA GLU A 550 -11.80 13.56 -30.29
C GLU A 550 -12.34 12.31 -29.59
N VAL A 551 -12.92 12.46 -28.40
CA VAL A 551 -13.56 11.38 -27.65
C VAL A 551 -14.95 11.10 -28.22
N THR A 552 -15.15 9.88 -28.72
CA THR A 552 -16.42 9.45 -29.31
C THR A 552 -17.14 8.41 -28.44
N HIS A 553 -16.40 7.66 -27.63
CA HIS A 553 -16.96 6.60 -26.79
C HIS A 553 -16.26 6.53 -25.43
N LEU A 554 -16.97 6.00 -24.44
CA LEU A 554 -16.41 5.49 -23.19
C LEU A 554 -16.43 3.96 -23.21
N ALA A 555 -15.36 3.31 -22.79
CA ALA A 555 -15.39 1.89 -22.42
C ALA A 555 -15.64 1.72 -20.92
N VAL A 556 -16.50 0.77 -20.57
CA VAL A 556 -16.73 0.34 -19.18
C VAL A 556 -15.94 -0.95 -18.94
N VAL A 557 -14.97 -0.89 -18.02
CA VAL A 557 -14.04 -1.99 -17.74
C VAL A 557 -14.12 -2.41 -16.29
N GLN A 558 -14.05 -3.72 -16.04
CA GLN A 558 -13.97 -4.31 -14.71
C GLN A 558 -12.59 -4.92 -14.45
N GLU A 559 -12.06 -4.75 -13.24
CA GLU A 559 -10.99 -5.59 -12.69
C GLU A 559 -11.58 -6.85 -12.05
N ILE A 560 -11.00 -8.02 -12.33
CA ILE A 560 -11.51 -9.30 -11.82
C ILE A 560 -10.70 -9.66 -10.56
N GLU A 561 -11.39 -10.05 -9.50
CA GLU A 561 -10.78 -10.45 -8.22
C GLU A 561 -10.01 -11.78 -8.31
N LYS A 562 -9.02 -11.98 -7.42
CA LYS A 562 -8.34 -13.26 -7.24
C LYS A 562 -9.14 -14.14 -6.28
N VAL A 563 -9.76 -15.19 -6.82
CA VAL A 563 -10.64 -16.10 -6.06
C VAL A 563 -9.98 -17.40 -5.61
N GLN A 564 -8.76 -17.68 -6.08
CA GLN A 564 -8.03 -18.91 -5.78
C GLN A 564 -6.71 -18.57 -5.07
N LEU A 565 -6.44 -19.25 -3.96
CA LEU A 565 -5.20 -19.09 -3.21
C LEU A 565 -4.03 -19.67 -4.00
N ALA A 566 -2.94 -18.92 -4.09
CA ALA A 566 -1.69 -19.35 -4.72
C ALA A 566 -0.53 -19.20 -3.72
N LYS A 567 0.39 -20.17 -3.72
CA LYS A 567 1.51 -20.18 -2.76
C LYS A 567 2.54 -19.09 -3.11
N LEU A 568 3.04 -18.39 -2.09
CA LEU A 568 3.89 -17.20 -2.25
C LEU A 568 5.18 -17.47 -3.03
N GLU A 569 5.80 -18.65 -2.84
CA GLU A 569 7.02 -19.06 -3.52
C GLU A 569 6.84 -19.25 -5.03
N LYS A 570 5.58 -19.26 -5.51
CA LYS A 570 5.24 -19.38 -6.93
C LYS A 570 5.15 -18.03 -7.63
N ARG A 571 5.57 -16.92 -7.03
CA ARG A 571 5.57 -15.60 -7.70
C ARG A 571 6.37 -15.56 -9.01
N ALA A 572 5.92 -14.74 -9.94
CA ALA A 572 6.65 -14.35 -11.16
C ALA A 572 6.31 -12.91 -11.55
N PHE A 573 7.12 -12.32 -12.45
CA PHE A 573 6.92 -10.95 -12.97
C PHE A 573 6.65 -9.91 -11.86
N GLY A 574 7.54 -9.87 -10.86
CA GLY A 574 7.31 -9.16 -9.61
C GLY A 574 6.57 -10.05 -8.61
N PHE A 575 5.38 -9.64 -8.21
CA PHE A 575 4.55 -10.34 -7.23
C PHE A 575 3.30 -10.97 -7.85
N GLN A 576 3.30 -11.35 -9.13
CA GLN A 576 2.14 -11.97 -9.75
C GLN A 576 2.09 -13.48 -9.48
N PHE A 577 1.02 -13.93 -8.82
CA PHE A 577 0.67 -15.34 -8.67
C PHE A 577 -0.85 -15.45 -8.40
N PRO A 578 -1.65 -15.86 -9.40
CA PRO A 578 -1.22 -16.29 -10.73
C PRO A 578 -0.71 -15.14 -11.62
N VAL A 579 0.08 -15.49 -12.62
CA VAL A 579 0.57 -14.57 -13.66
C VAL A 579 -0.55 -14.15 -14.59
N VAL A 580 -0.92 -12.87 -14.64
CA VAL A 580 -1.95 -12.35 -15.57
C VAL A 580 -1.32 -11.71 -16.80
N SER A 581 -0.15 -11.08 -16.61
CA SER A 581 0.61 -10.37 -17.65
C SER A 581 2.10 -10.47 -17.37
N CYS A 582 2.93 -9.92 -18.25
CA CYS A 582 4.39 -9.85 -18.07
C CYS A 582 4.86 -8.72 -17.13
N GLY A 583 4.10 -8.40 -16.08
CA GLY A 583 4.39 -7.30 -15.15
C GLY A 583 3.65 -5.99 -15.43
N ALA A 584 2.61 -6.02 -16.27
CA ALA A 584 1.84 -4.84 -16.67
C ALA A 584 0.57 -4.62 -15.83
N THR A 585 -0.23 -5.67 -15.62
CA THR A 585 -1.40 -5.65 -14.73
C THR A 585 -1.42 -6.89 -13.85
N TYR A 586 -1.79 -6.72 -12.58
CA TYR A 586 -2.00 -7.82 -11.64
C TYR A 586 -3.33 -8.52 -11.84
N ALA A 587 -4.36 -7.79 -12.25
CA ALA A 587 -5.73 -8.28 -12.33
C ALA A 587 -6.18 -8.50 -13.78
N PRO A 588 -6.89 -9.61 -14.08
CA PRO A 588 -7.55 -9.80 -15.36
C PRO A 588 -8.67 -8.78 -15.54
N LYS A 589 -8.96 -8.43 -16.78
CA LYS A 589 -9.92 -7.37 -17.10
C LYS A 589 -11.10 -7.89 -17.91
N ARG A 590 -12.27 -7.29 -17.72
CA ARG A 590 -13.47 -7.52 -18.55
C ARG A 590 -13.95 -6.21 -19.12
N VAL A 591 -14.27 -6.18 -20.42
CA VAL A 591 -14.93 -5.03 -21.05
C VAL A 591 -16.43 -5.31 -21.08
N TRP A 592 -17.20 -4.53 -20.33
CA TRP A 592 -18.66 -4.61 -20.33
C TRP A 592 -19.27 -4.04 -21.60
N GLY A 593 -18.60 -3.07 -22.21
CA GLY A 593 -18.98 -2.54 -23.51
C GLY A 593 -18.60 -1.08 -23.69
N TYR A 594 -19.20 -0.50 -24.73
CA TYR A 594 -18.92 0.86 -25.19
C TYR A 594 -20.18 1.72 -25.10
N VAL A 595 -19.99 2.99 -24.75
CA VAL A 595 -21.05 3.98 -24.60
C VAL A 595 -20.70 5.18 -25.47
N PRO A 596 -21.62 5.67 -26.32
CA PRO A 596 -21.35 6.86 -27.13
C PRO A 596 -21.27 8.12 -26.25
N VAL A 597 -20.36 9.02 -26.63
CA VAL A 597 -20.24 10.37 -26.08
C VAL A 597 -20.89 11.35 -27.04
N ALA A 598 -21.65 12.30 -26.52
CA ALA A 598 -22.31 13.34 -27.29
C ALA A 598 -21.31 14.32 -27.92
N GLU A 599 -21.77 15.09 -28.92
CA GLU A 599 -21.00 16.23 -29.45
C GLU A 599 -20.66 17.27 -28.36
N ASP A 600 -21.54 17.44 -27.37
CA ASP A 600 -21.32 18.33 -26.23
C ASP A 600 -20.40 17.72 -25.15
N GLY A 601 -19.91 16.49 -25.33
CA GLY A 601 -18.98 15.81 -24.42
C GLY A 601 -19.67 15.03 -23.29
N SER A 602 -20.99 15.10 -23.18
CA SER A 602 -21.75 14.38 -22.16
C SER A 602 -21.97 12.90 -22.50
N ALA A 603 -22.21 12.08 -21.48
CA ALA A 603 -22.61 10.67 -21.63
C ALA A 603 -23.54 10.24 -20.48
N ALA A 604 -24.49 9.34 -20.75
CA ALA A 604 -25.36 8.73 -19.74
C ALA A 604 -25.65 7.26 -20.07
N PHE A 605 -25.41 6.35 -19.12
CA PHE A 605 -25.46 4.91 -19.37
C PHE A 605 -25.74 4.09 -18.10
N LYS A 606 -26.16 2.83 -18.29
CA LYS A 606 -26.25 1.85 -17.19
C LYS A 606 -24.87 1.25 -16.92
N ALA A 607 -24.48 1.10 -15.66
CA ALA A 607 -23.24 0.44 -15.24
C ALA A 607 -23.54 -0.72 -14.29
N PRO A 608 -22.81 -1.85 -14.38
CA PRO A 608 -23.07 -3.01 -13.51
C PRO A 608 -22.72 -2.69 -12.07
N THR A 609 -23.49 -3.23 -11.13
CA THR A 609 -23.36 -2.90 -9.70
C THR A 609 -22.60 -3.98 -8.93
N GLY A 610 -21.99 -3.60 -7.81
CA GLY A 610 -21.30 -4.55 -6.92
C GLY A 610 -19.99 -5.13 -7.47
N VAL A 611 -19.44 -4.54 -8.54
CA VAL A 611 -18.16 -4.91 -9.16
C VAL A 611 -17.23 -3.69 -9.30
N PRO A 612 -15.90 -3.86 -9.26
CA PRO A 612 -14.95 -2.76 -9.42
C PRO A 612 -14.85 -2.33 -10.88
N LEU A 613 -15.15 -1.07 -11.18
CA LEU A 613 -15.23 -0.52 -12.54
C LEU A 613 -14.31 0.67 -12.74
N TYR A 614 -13.75 0.79 -13.95
CA TYR A 614 -13.09 1.99 -14.42
C TYR A 614 -13.50 2.31 -15.87
N PHE A 615 -13.25 3.54 -16.28
CA PHE A 615 -13.64 4.05 -17.60
C PHE A 615 -12.42 4.41 -18.45
N MET A 616 -12.55 4.25 -19.77
CA MET A 616 -11.56 4.72 -20.74
C MET A 616 -12.26 5.62 -21.77
N ALA A 617 -11.71 6.82 -21.99
CA ALA A 617 -12.15 7.71 -23.06
C ALA A 617 -11.48 7.29 -24.38
N LEU A 618 -12.28 7.02 -25.40
CA LEU A 618 -11.84 6.44 -26.67
C LEU A 618 -12.01 7.42 -27.83
N ASP A 619 -11.01 7.45 -28.72
CA ASP A 619 -11.10 8.19 -29.99
C ASP A 619 -12.02 7.49 -31.02
N ALA A 620 -12.21 8.10 -32.18
CA ALA A 620 -13.01 7.54 -33.29
C ALA A 620 -12.51 6.17 -33.80
N HIS A 621 -11.24 5.83 -33.56
CA HIS A 621 -10.66 4.54 -33.94
C HIS A 621 -10.79 3.49 -32.84
N GLY A 622 -11.24 3.88 -31.64
CA GLY A 622 -11.33 3.02 -30.46
C GLY A 622 -10.04 2.93 -29.64
N ARG A 623 -9.10 3.87 -29.81
CA ARG A 623 -7.90 3.99 -28.99
C ARG A 623 -8.18 4.78 -27.72
N ALA A 624 -7.70 4.32 -26.57
CA ALA A 624 -7.87 5.04 -25.31
C ALA A 624 -6.96 6.26 -25.22
N VAL A 625 -7.54 7.46 -25.32
CA VAL A 625 -6.82 8.73 -25.15
C VAL A 625 -6.57 9.04 -23.68
N GLN A 626 -7.47 8.61 -22.81
CA GLN A 626 -7.30 8.68 -21.35
C GLN A 626 -7.95 7.48 -20.67
N ARG A 627 -7.36 7.06 -19.55
CA ARG A 627 -7.86 5.96 -18.73
C ARG A 627 -8.00 6.41 -17.28
N MET A 628 -9.07 5.98 -16.64
CA MET A 628 -9.23 6.11 -15.20
C MET A 628 -8.28 5.10 -14.54
N ARG A 629 -7.13 5.58 -14.06
CA ARG A 629 -6.13 4.74 -13.35
C ARG A 629 -6.51 4.59 -11.89
N THR A 630 -7.73 4.16 -11.65
CA THR A 630 -8.36 3.88 -10.36
C THR A 630 -9.68 3.17 -10.65
N PHE A 631 -10.37 2.60 -9.66
CA PHE A 631 -11.70 2.03 -9.87
C PHE A 631 -12.76 2.56 -8.89
N THR A 632 -13.98 2.68 -9.39
CA THR A 632 -15.20 2.94 -8.62
C THR A 632 -16.05 1.67 -8.52
N HIS A 633 -17.19 1.75 -7.87
CA HIS A 633 -18.27 0.77 -7.98
C HIS A 633 -19.59 1.47 -7.64
N PHE A 634 -20.71 0.79 -7.88
CA PHE A 634 -22.03 1.34 -7.64
C PHE A 634 -22.94 0.34 -6.94
N MET A 635 -23.92 0.88 -6.21
CA MET A 635 -25.01 0.12 -5.60
C MET A 635 -26.18 -0.04 -6.58
N PRO A 636 -26.99 -1.10 -6.45
CA PRO A 636 -28.20 -1.27 -7.25
C PRO A 636 -29.15 -0.07 -7.17
N GLY A 637 -29.59 0.43 -8.33
CA GLY A 637 -30.48 1.59 -8.43
C GLY A 637 -29.82 2.95 -8.17
N GLU A 638 -28.51 2.98 -7.91
CA GLU A 638 -27.77 4.23 -7.71
C GLU A 638 -27.79 5.10 -8.97
N THR A 639 -27.88 6.42 -8.78
CA THR A 639 -27.59 7.40 -9.84
C THR A 639 -26.45 8.28 -9.40
N GLN A 640 -25.32 8.23 -10.11
CA GLN A 640 -24.12 8.99 -9.79
C GLN A 640 -23.55 9.61 -11.07
N GLY A 641 -22.91 10.77 -10.95
CA GLY A 641 -22.20 11.36 -12.09
C GLY A 641 -20.92 12.07 -11.70
N CYS A 642 -20.08 12.31 -12.71
CA CYS A 642 -18.86 13.09 -12.60
C CYS A 642 -18.95 14.35 -13.49
N VAL A 643 -18.15 15.36 -13.14
CA VAL A 643 -18.11 16.61 -13.92
C VAL A 643 -17.30 16.37 -15.20
N GLY A 644 -16.22 15.60 -15.11
CA GLY A 644 -15.44 15.21 -16.27
C GLY A 644 -14.55 13.99 -16.04
N CYS A 645 -13.42 13.96 -16.74
CA CYS A 645 -12.43 12.89 -16.63
C CYS A 645 -11.13 13.48 -16.09
N HIS A 646 -10.80 13.15 -14.83
CA HIS A 646 -9.64 13.68 -14.08
C HIS A 646 -9.74 15.18 -13.76
N GLU A 647 -10.94 15.71 -13.60
CA GLU A 647 -11.17 17.04 -13.06
C GLU A 647 -10.66 17.17 -11.61
N SER A 648 -10.31 18.40 -11.19
CA SER A 648 -10.05 18.64 -9.77
C SER A 648 -11.35 18.48 -8.98
N ARG A 649 -11.28 17.76 -7.85
CA ARG A 649 -12.44 17.59 -6.96
C ARG A 649 -12.73 18.82 -6.11
N THR A 650 -11.84 19.81 -6.11
CA THR A 650 -12.07 21.11 -5.48
C THR A 650 -12.73 22.11 -6.42
N ASP A 651 -12.86 21.79 -7.71
CA ASP A 651 -13.52 22.66 -8.67
C ASP A 651 -15.04 22.59 -8.51
N SER A 652 -15.69 23.76 -8.48
CA SER A 652 -17.13 23.82 -8.58
C SER A 652 -17.58 23.43 -9.99
N PRO A 653 -18.62 22.60 -10.15
CA PRO A 653 -19.16 22.29 -11.46
C PRO A 653 -19.59 23.59 -12.16
N ARG A 654 -19.24 23.74 -13.44
CA ARG A 654 -19.70 24.89 -14.23
C ARG A 654 -21.24 24.81 -14.34
N PRO A 655 -21.97 25.92 -14.18
CA PRO A 655 -23.42 25.92 -14.34
C PRO A 655 -23.79 25.62 -15.80
N LEU A 656 -24.11 24.37 -16.12
CA LEU A 656 -24.67 23.91 -17.39
C LEU A 656 -25.80 22.90 -17.16
N ARG A 657 -26.72 22.83 -18.12
CA ARG A 657 -28.08 22.24 -18.07
C ARG A 657 -28.12 20.80 -17.53
N LEU A 658 -28.22 20.64 -16.21
CA LEU A 658 -28.43 19.36 -15.50
C LEU A 658 -29.56 18.50 -16.09
N THR A 659 -30.55 19.12 -16.73
CA THR A 659 -31.70 18.43 -17.35
C THR A 659 -31.36 17.58 -18.58
N ARG A 660 -30.21 17.77 -19.25
CA ARG A 660 -29.76 16.89 -20.35
C ARG A 660 -28.78 15.80 -19.94
N ALA A 661 -28.10 15.92 -18.80
CA ALA A 661 -27.06 14.97 -18.38
C ALA A 661 -27.62 13.67 -17.76
N VAL A 662 -28.85 13.71 -17.22
CA VAL A 662 -29.52 12.50 -16.65
C VAL A 662 -30.17 11.65 -17.74
N TYR A 663 -30.44 12.25 -18.90
CA TYR A 663 -30.91 11.57 -20.10
C TYR A 663 -29.74 11.35 -21.05
N ARG A 664 -29.88 10.41 -21.96
CA ARG A 664 -28.96 10.31 -23.09
C ARG A 664 -29.01 11.60 -23.93
N PRO A 665 -27.99 11.88 -24.76
CA PRO A 665 -27.94 13.11 -25.58
C PRO A 665 -29.14 13.28 -26.52
N ASP A 666 -29.78 12.16 -26.88
CA ASP A 666 -31.01 12.01 -27.68
C ASP A 666 -32.32 12.12 -26.87
N GLY A 667 -32.25 12.38 -25.56
CA GLY A 667 -33.40 12.45 -24.65
C GLY A 667 -33.93 11.09 -24.17
N ALA A 668 -33.33 9.98 -24.61
CA ALA A 668 -33.76 8.63 -24.23
C ALA A 668 -33.22 8.21 -22.84
N PRO A 669 -33.84 7.19 -22.18
CA PRO A 669 -33.32 6.66 -20.94
C PRO A 669 -31.94 5.99 -21.12
N PRO A 670 -31.05 6.03 -20.11
CA PRO A 670 -29.76 5.34 -20.12
C PRO A 670 -29.88 3.86 -20.50
N ARG A 671 -28.95 3.39 -21.35
CA ARG A 671 -28.89 1.99 -21.82
C ARG A 671 -27.64 1.31 -21.30
N ALA A 672 -27.67 -0.03 -21.27
CA ALA A 672 -26.47 -0.82 -21.03
C ALA A 672 -25.42 -0.57 -22.12
N PRO A 673 -24.11 -0.71 -21.81
CA PRO A 673 -23.04 -0.55 -22.78
C PRO A 673 -23.18 -1.57 -23.92
N GLU A 674 -22.81 -1.18 -25.14
CA GLU A 674 -22.79 -2.08 -26.28
C GLU A 674 -21.67 -3.13 -26.08
N PRO A 675 -22.00 -4.43 -26.00
CA PRO A 675 -21.01 -5.46 -25.73
C PRO A 675 -19.88 -5.48 -26.76
N PRO A 676 -18.64 -5.82 -26.36
CA PRO A 676 -17.56 -5.93 -27.31
C PRO A 676 -17.75 -7.13 -28.25
N PRO A 677 -17.17 -7.10 -29.46
CA PRO A 677 -17.36 -8.15 -30.48
C PRO A 677 -16.70 -9.50 -30.13
N TRP A 678 -16.05 -9.60 -28.98
CA TRP A 678 -15.49 -10.84 -28.42
C TRP A 678 -16.26 -11.36 -27.19
N GLY A 679 -17.39 -10.73 -26.82
CA GLY A 679 -18.24 -11.13 -25.71
C GLY A 679 -17.77 -10.64 -24.34
N LEU A 680 -18.58 -10.92 -23.30
CA LEU A 680 -18.46 -10.38 -21.93
C LEU A 680 -17.55 -11.21 -21.00
N GLY A 681 -16.77 -12.15 -21.54
CA GLY A 681 -15.78 -12.89 -20.76
C GLY A 681 -14.61 -12.01 -20.32
N GLY A 682 -13.75 -12.55 -19.45
CA GLY A 682 -12.47 -11.90 -19.19
C GLY A 682 -11.59 -11.87 -20.45
N PHE A 683 -10.81 -10.82 -20.60
CA PHE A 683 -10.02 -10.52 -21.79
C PHE A 683 -8.81 -11.46 -21.88
N SER A 684 -8.83 -12.37 -22.85
CA SER A 684 -7.75 -13.34 -23.10
C SER A 684 -7.03 -13.00 -24.40
N TYR A 685 -5.72 -12.73 -24.32
CA TYR A 685 -4.91 -12.43 -25.50
C TYR A 685 -4.93 -13.57 -26.52
N ALA A 686 -4.75 -14.81 -26.05
CA ALA A 686 -4.73 -15.99 -26.92
C ALA A 686 -6.05 -16.21 -27.66
N ARG A 687 -7.19 -15.82 -27.08
CA ARG A 687 -8.52 -15.98 -27.70
C ARG A 687 -8.92 -14.76 -28.55
N ILE A 688 -8.49 -13.56 -28.17
CA ILE A 688 -9.00 -12.30 -28.73
C ILE A 688 -8.03 -11.69 -29.73
N VAL A 689 -6.73 -11.69 -29.41
CA VAL A 689 -5.70 -10.98 -30.18
C VAL A 689 -4.93 -11.92 -31.10
N GLN A 690 -4.49 -13.09 -30.62
CA GLN A 690 -3.72 -14.02 -31.45
C GLN A 690 -4.45 -14.37 -32.76
N PRO A 691 -5.77 -14.62 -32.80
CA PRO A 691 -6.46 -14.91 -34.06
C PRO A 691 -6.39 -13.76 -35.08
N VAL A 692 -6.29 -12.51 -34.62
CA VAL A 692 -6.06 -11.35 -35.51
C VAL A 692 -4.68 -11.46 -36.17
N LEU A 693 -3.65 -11.77 -35.38
CA LEU A 693 -2.29 -11.94 -35.89
C LEU A 693 -2.18 -13.15 -36.82
N ASP A 694 -2.87 -14.25 -36.52
CA ASP A 694 -2.89 -15.46 -37.34
C ASP A 694 -3.42 -15.16 -38.75
N ARG A 695 -4.49 -14.36 -38.85
CA ARG A 695 -5.09 -13.97 -40.13
C ARG A 695 -4.22 -13.04 -40.95
N HIS A 696 -3.57 -12.07 -40.30
CA HIS A 696 -3.03 -10.89 -40.99
C HIS A 696 -1.50 -10.79 -40.97
N CYS A 697 -0.81 -11.50 -40.07
CA CYS A 697 0.61 -11.27 -39.79
C CYS A 697 1.46 -12.54 -39.84
N VAL A 698 0.97 -13.66 -39.29
CA VAL A 698 1.78 -14.87 -39.05
C VAL A 698 2.39 -15.46 -40.32
N SER A 699 1.71 -15.35 -41.47
CA SER A 699 2.24 -15.86 -42.75
C SER A 699 3.63 -15.31 -43.12
N CYS A 700 3.98 -14.11 -42.65
CA CYS A 700 5.31 -13.51 -42.84
C CYS A 700 6.15 -13.50 -41.55
N HIS A 701 5.52 -13.75 -40.40
CA HIS A 701 6.08 -13.57 -39.07
C HIS A 701 6.00 -14.87 -38.25
N ASP A 702 6.43 -16.00 -38.82
CA ASP A 702 6.48 -17.30 -38.15
C ASP A 702 7.91 -17.86 -38.06
N GLY A 703 8.30 -18.26 -36.86
CA GLY A 703 9.50 -19.04 -36.59
C GLY A 703 10.83 -18.30 -36.83
N PRO A 704 11.95 -19.05 -36.91
CA PRO A 704 13.29 -18.48 -37.03
C PRO A 704 13.55 -17.64 -38.28
N GLY A 705 12.72 -17.79 -39.32
CA GLY A 705 12.78 -17.04 -40.58
C GLY A 705 11.86 -15.82 -40.63
N ALA A 706 11.20 -15.47 -39.52
CA ALA A 706 10.22 -14.40 -39.48
C ALA A 706 10.78 -13.05 -39.97
N ALA A 707 9.98 -12.35 -40.79
CA ALA A 707 10.34 -11.07 -41.35
C ALA A 707 10.70 -10.04 -40.26
N GLY A 708 11.80 -9.32 -40.45
CA GLY A 708 12.31 -8.36 -39.48
C GLY A 708 12.74 -8.96 -38.14
N GLY A 709 12.85 -10.30 -38.03
CA GLY A 709 13.14 -10.98 -36.78
C GLY A 709 12.04 -10.82 -35.73
N ILE A 710 10.79 -10.60 -36.17
CA ILE A 710 9.60 -10.44 -35.33
C ILE A 710 8.72 -11.68 -35.52
N ASP A 711 8.74 -12.58 -34.54
CA ASP A 711 7.91 -13.78 -34.56
C ASP A 711 6.59 -13.52 -33.82
N LEU A 712 5.48 -13.69 -34.53
CA LEU A 712 4.11 -13.46 -34.07
C LEU A 712 3.29 -14.74 -34.01
N SER A 713 3.95 -15.90 -34.07
CA SER A 713 3.30 -17.20 -34.00
C SER A 713 2.55 -17.40 -32.67
N GLY A 714 1.48 -18.18 -32.76
CA GLY A 714 0.67 -18.56 -31.61
C GLY A 714 1.25 -19.72 -30.81
N ASP A 715 2.54 -20.06 -30.91
CA ASP A 715 3.11 -21.15 -30.12
C ASP A 715 3.15 -20.81 -28.63
N ARG A 716 2.86 -21.81 -27.79
CA ARG A 716 2.89 -21.60 -26.33
C ARG A 716 4.34 -21.51 -25.86
N THR A 717 4.58 -20.62 -24.91
CA THR A 717 5.85 -20.47 -24.20
C THR A 717 5.71 -20.91 -22.74
N ASP A 718 6.80 -20.79 -21.98
CA ASP A 718 6.80 -21.04 -20.55
C ASP A 718 5.62 -20.35 -19.83
N PHE A 719 5.33 -19.08 -20.11
CA PHE A 719 4.19 -18.37 -19.48
C PHE A 719 3.09 -17.91 -20.42
N PHE A 720 3.34 -17.74 -21.71
CA PHE A 720 2.43 -17.05 -22.63
C PHE A 720 2.40 -17.75 -24.00
N ASN A 721 2.35 -16.98 -25.08
CA ASN A 721 2.64 -17.41 -26.43
C ASN A 721 3.68 -16.48 -27.08
N VAL A 722 4.28 -16.91 -28.18
CA VAL A 722 5.43 -16.24 -28.78
C VAL A 722 5.11 -14.82 -29.21
N SER A 723 3.94 -14.57 -29.81
CA SER A 723 3.58 -13.21 -30.21
C SER A 723 3.46 -12.25 -29.03
N TYR A 724 2.93 -12.70 -27.89
CA TYR A 724 2.86 -11.89 -26.68
C TYR A 724 4.25 -11.62 -26.10
N GLU A 725 5.13 -12.63 -26.08
CA GLU A 725 6.52 -12.45 -25.67
C GLU A 725 7.19 -11.37 -26.54
N THR A 726 7.05 -11.45 -27.86
CA THR A 726 7.63 -10.49 -28.81
C THR A 726 7.06 -9.08 -28.64
N LEU A 727 5.73 -8.95 -28.58
CA LEU A 727 5.04 -7.66 -28.61
C LEU A 727 5.03 -6.95 -27.25
N ALA A 728 4.97 -7.68 -26.14
CA ALA A 728 4.80 -7.11 -24.80
C ALA A 728 6.00 -7.31 -23.88
N ARG A 729 6.64 -8.48 -23.84
CA ARG A 729 7.75 -8.75 -22.90
C ARG A 729 9.12 -8.33 -23.44
N GLU A 730 9.49 -8.74 -24.65
CA GLU A 730 10.69 -8.29 -25.35
C GLU A 730 10.54 -6.84 -25.79
N ASN A 731 9.39 -6.53 -26.40
CA ASN A 731 8.90 -5.18 -26.70
C ASN A 731 9.99 -4.24 -27.26
N ARG A 732 10.57 -4.67 -28.37
CA ARG A 732 11.63 -3.97 -29.10
C ARG A 732 11.13 -2.60 -29.59
N ARG A 733 12.07 -1.69 -29.85
CA ARG A 733 11.75 -0.39 -30.46
C ARG A 733 11.77 -0.49 -31.98
N ALA A 734 10.83 0.19 -32.64
CA ALA A 734 10.76 0.36 -34.08
C ALA A 734 10.31 1.79 -34.40
N GLY A 735 11.10 2.52 -35.19
CA GLY A 735 10.82 3.93 -35.50
C GLY A 735 10.80 4.84 -34.27
N GLY A 736 11.71 4.61 -33.31
CA GLY A 736 11.82 5.40 -32.07
C GLY A 736 10.80 5.06 -30.97
N LYS A 737 9.63 4.51 -31.33
CA LYS A 737 8.60 4.02 -30.39
C LYS A 737 8.80 2.55 -30.02
N ARG A 738 8.23 2.12 -28.90
CA ARG A 738 8.08 0.68 -28.59
C ARG A 738 6.97 0.09 -29.48
N LEU A 739 7.06 -1.19 -29.81
CA LEU A 739 5.99 -1.90 -30.51
C LEU A 739 4.67 -1.76 -29.74
N THR A 740 4.72 -2.01 -28.43
CA THR A 740 3.58 -1.84 -27.52
C THR A 740 3.97 -0.93 -26.35
N SER A 741 3.26 0.17 -26.15
CA SER A 741 3.44 1.05 -25.00
C SER A 741 2.46 0.66 -23.89
N TRP A 742 2.98 0.16 -22.78
CA TRP A 742 2.21 -0.28 -21.61
C TRP A 742 2.91 0.16 -20.33
N ILE A 743 2.18 0.14 -19.22
CA ILE A 743 2.60 0.66 -17.91
C ILE A 743 3.07 -0.51 -17.04
N SER A 744 4.32 -0.48 -16.60
CA SER A 744 4.82 -1.46 -15.64
C SER A 744 4.26 -1.20 -14.25
N THR A 745 3.74 -2.25 -13.63
CA THR A 745 3.22 -2.28 -12.25
C THR A 745 4.08 -3.12 -11.32
N MET A 746 5.28 -3.49 -11.74
CA MET A 746 6.26 -4.08 -10.83
C MET A 746 6.73 -3.02 -9.82
N ASN A 747 6.99 -3.45 -8.58
CA ASN A 747 7.58 -2.58 -7.57
C ASN A 747 8.93 -2.05 -8.05
N GLY A 748 9.26 -0.81 -7.68
CA GLY A 748 10.37 -0.03 -8.24
C GLY A 748 9.98 0.78 -9.48
N GLN A 749 8.69 0.87 -9.82
CA GLN A 749 8.15 1.65 -10.95
C GLN A 749 7.09 2.67 -10.50
N GLU A 750 7.16 3.11 -9.24
CA GLU A 750 6.18 3.96 -8.57
C GLU A 750 6.01 5.32 -9.27
N ALA A 751 7.07 5.84 -9.89
CA ALA A 751 7.00 7.08 -10.68
C ALA A 751 5.94 7.02 -11.80
N ASN A 752 5.59 5.82 -12.29
CA ASN A 752 4.52 5.64 -13.28
C ASN A 752 3.17 6.13 -12.76
N ILE A 753 2.93 6.20 -11.45
CA ILE A 753 1.68 6.70 -10.84
C ILE A 753 1.47 8.18 -11.17
N LEU A 754 2.56 8.95 -11.26
CA LEU A 754 2.51 10.39 -11.45
C LEU A 754 2.30 10.78 -12.93
N GLU A 755 2.68 9.90 -13.86
CA GLU A 755 2.45 10.13 -15.29
C GLU A 755 1.02 9.80 -15.69
N ILE A 756 0.18 10.83 -15.78
CA ILE A 756 -1.25 10.73 -16.13
C ILE A 756 -1.60 11.51 -17.40
N SER A 757 -0.60 12.01 -18.14
CA SER A 757 -0.83 12.81 -19.34
C SER A 757 -1.59 11.99 -20.38
N PRO A 758 -2.69 12.52 -20.96
CA PRO A 758 -3.43 11.83 -22.01
C PRO A 758 -2.51 11.38 -23.16
N GLY A 759 -2.70 10.16 -23.64
CA GLY A 759 -1.91 9.56 -24.73
C GLY A 759 -0.46 9.20 -24.40
N ALA A 760 0.03 9.40 -23.17
CA ALA A 760 1.41 9.03 -22.79
C ALA A 760 1.70 7.52 -22.87
N TRP A 761 0.65 6.71 -22.72
CA TRP A 761 0.72 5.26 -22.68
C TRP A 761 -0.37 4.65 -23.57
N GLY A 762 -0.32 3.34 -23.78
CA GLY A 762 -1.37 2.61 -24.49
C GLY A 762 -1.24 2.73 -26.01
N SER A 763 -2.35 2.49 -26.70
CA SER A 763 -2.41 2.45 -28.16
C SER A 763 -2.01 3.78 -28.83
N PRO A 764 -2.31 4.99 -28.30
CA PRO A 764 -1.78 6.23 -28.89
C PRO A 764 -0.25 6.34 -28.89
N ALA A 765 0.42 5.69 -27.93
CA ALA A 765 1.87 5.68 -27.80
C ALA A 765 2.55 4.45 -28.44
N SER A 766 1.78 3.55 -29.04
CA SER A 766 2.28 2.24 -29.52
C SER A 766 2.54 2.24 -31.02
N ARG A 767 3.73 1.79 -31.46
CA ARG A 767 4.03 1.68 -32.90
C ARG A 767 3.14 0.65 -33.60
N LEU A 768 2.78 -0.43 -32.92
CA LEU A 768 1.87 -1.43 -33.47
C LEU A 768 0.50 -0.83 -33.80
N ALA A 769 0.00 0.09 -32.97
CA ALA A 769 -1.28 0.73 -33.21
C ALA A 769 -1.22 1.68 -34.42
N ASP A 770 -0.14 2.46 -34.55
CA ASP A 770 0.10 3.30 -35.73
C ASP A 770 0.15 2.45 -37.01
N LEU A 771 0.89 1.33 -37.00
CA LEU A 771 0.98 0.41 -38.15
C LEU A 771 -0.36 -0.17 -38.56
N LEU A 772 -1.24 -0.47 -37.60
CA LEU A 772 -2.58 -0.98 -37.88
C LEU A 772 -3.48 0.09 -38.50
N LEU A 773 -3.30 1.36 -38.15
CA LEU A 773 -4.05 2.48 -38.72
C LEU A 773 -3.54 2.88 -40.11
N ASP A 774 -2.23 3.03 -40.24
CA ASP A 774 -1.58 3.52 -41.47
C ASP A 774 -1.51 2.44 -42.56
N GLY A 775 -1.62 1.16 -42.16
CA GLY A 775 -1.38 -0.01 -43.00
C GLY A 775 0.07 -0.48 -42.93
N HIS A 776 0.28 -1.80 -42.96
CA HIS A 776 1.63 -2.37 -42.89
C HIS A 776 2.35 -2.16 -44.23
N PRO A 777 3.48 -1.43 -44.29
CA PRO A 777 4.17 -1.17 -45.55
C PRO A 777 4.80 -2.45 -46.11
N GLY A 778 4.74 -2.61 -47.44
CA GLY A 778 5.49 -3.59 -48.21
C GLY A 778 6.91 -3.11 -48.54
N PRO A 779 7.71 -3.94 -49.22
CA PRO A 779 9.08 -3.58 -49.63
C PRO A 779 9.17 -2.35 -50.54
N ASP A 780 8.10 -2.01 -51.25
CA ASP A 780 7.94 -0.87 -52.15
C ASP A 780 7.27 0.35 -51.48
N GLY A 781 6.95 0.26 -50.19
CA GLY A 781 6.28 1.32 -49.42
C GLY A 781 4.75 1.34 -49.57
N ALA A 782 4.16 0.52 -50.44
CA ALA A 782 2.71 0.39 -50.55
C ALA A 782 2.14 -0.45 -49.39
N PRO A 783 0.92 -0.18 -48.90
CA PRO A 783 0.31 -1.01 -47.85
C PRO A 783 0.14 -2.46 -48.31
N ARG A 784 0.84 -3.39 -47.65
CA ARG A 784 0.81 -4.83 -47.91
C ARG A 784 -0.35 -5.54 -47.23
N VAL A 785 -0.75 -5.07 -46.05
CA VAL A 785 -1.83 -5.65 -45.24
C VAL A 785 -2.70 -4.52 -44.70
N ASN A 786 -4.01 -4.61 -44.95
CA ASN A 786 -5.02 -3.74 -44.36
C ASN A 786 -5.90 -4.55 -43.40
N VAL A 787 -5.82 -4.23 -42.10
CA VAL A 787 -6.53 -4.95 -41.04
C VAL A 787 -7.90 -4.31 -40.82
N PRO A 788 -9.03 -5.06 -40.88
CA PRO A 788 -10.36 -4.50 -40.66
C PRO A 788 -10.54 -3.84 -39.29
N ASP A 789 -11.42 -2.84 -39.20
CA ASP A 789 -11.70 -2.07 -37.97
C ASP A 789 -11.98 -2.94 -36.74
N ALA A 790 -12.82 -3.97 -36.89
CA ALA A 790 -13.14 -4.88 -35.80
C ALA A 790 -11.90 -5.61 -35.25
N ASP A 791 -10.94 -5.93 -36.12
CA ASP A 791 -9.69 -6.59 -35.76
C ASP A 791 -8.69 -5.61 -35.14
N ARG A 792 -8.60 -4.38 -35.67
CA ARG A 792 -7.79 -3.31 -35.06
C ARG A 792 -8.23 -3.02 -33.63
N ARG A 793 -9.55 -2.92 -33.39
CA ARG A 793 -10.14 -2.65 -32.07
C ARG A 793 -9.81 -3.73 -31.03
N ARG A 794 -9.66 -5.00 -31.44
CA ARG A 794 -9.22 -6.08 -30.54
C ARG A 794 -7.79 -5.85 -30.04
N VAL A 795 -6.90 -5.43 -30.94
CA VAL A 795 -5.51 -5.11 -30.59
C VAL A 795 -5.44 -3.83 -29.76
N PHE A 796 -6.16 -2.77 -30.14
CA PHE A 796 -6.17 -1.51 -29.37
C PHE A 796 -6.69 -1.74 -27.95
N ALA A 797 -7.80 -2.46 -27.79
CA ALA A 797 -8.34 -2.81 -26.48
C ALA A 797 -7.32 -3.60 -25.64
N TRP A 798 -6.60 -4.57 -26.21
CA TRP A 798 -5.56 -5.30 -25.48
C TRP A 798 -4.46 -4.36 -24.96
N ILE A 799 -3.95 -3.47 -25.81
CA ILE A 799 -2.92 -2.50 -25.42
C ILE A 799 -3.45 -1.57 -24.32
N ASP A 800 -4.66 -1.04 -24.50
CA ASP A 800 -5.27 -0.04 -23.61
C ASP A 800 -5.75 -0.62 -22.28
N LEU A 801 -6.08 -1.91 -22.25
CA LEU A 801 -6.27 -2.68 -21.02
C LEU A 801 -4.94 -2.97 -20.30
N ASN A 802 -3.83 -2.39 -20.73
CA ASN A 802 -2.50 -2.59 -20.17
C ASN A 802 -2.01 -4.05 -20.30
N VAL A 803 -2.24 -4.61 -21.50
CA VAL A 803 -1.72 -5.88 -22.00
C VAL A 803 -1.97 -7.13 -21.14
N PRO A 804 -3.19 -7.42 -20.64
CA PRO A 804 -3.46 -8.69 -19.99
C PRO A 804 -3.28 -9.85 -20.99
N TYR A 805 -2.65 -10.95 -20.56
CA TYR A 805 -2.61 -12.18 -21.34
C TYR A 805 -3.78 -13.11 -20.97
N TYR A 806 -3.97 -13.32 -19.68
CA TYR A 806 -4.98 -14.22 -19.15
C TYR A 806 -6.25 -13.47 -18.75
N GLY A 807 -7.41 -13.99 -19.17
CA GLY A 807 -8.72 -13.44 -18.84
C GLY A 807 -9.28 -13.88 -17.48
N THR A 808 -8.49 -14.56 -16.65
CA THR A 808 -8.94 -15.09 -15.36
C THR A 808 -7.79 -15.22 -14.36
N SER A 809 -8.13 -15.11 -13.07
CA SER A 809 -7.22 -15.35 -11.94
C SER A 809 -7.26 -16.82 -11.48
N ARG A 810 -8.07 -17.66 -12.11
CA ARG A 810 -8.07 -19.10 -11.82
C ARG A 810 -6.98 -19.79 -12.62
N PHE A 811 -6.41 -20.85 -12.06
CA PHE A 811 -5.30 -21.56 -12.65
C PHE A 811 -5.36 -23.08 -12.41
N ALA A 812 -4.83 -23.84 -13.35
CA ALA A 812 -4.71 -25.30 -13.32
C ALA A 812 -3.33 -25.78 -12.80
N HIS A 813 -2.30 -24.93 -12.82
CA HIS A 813 -0.92 -25.32 -12.52
C HIS A 813 -0.38 -24.68 -11.24
N GLY A 814 -1.12 -24.79 -10.13
CA GLY A 814 -0.80 -24.12 -8.85
C GLY A 814 0.58 -24.40 -8.27
N GLU A 815 1.15 -25.57 -8.54
CA GLU A 815 2.48 -25.95 -8.06
C GLU A 815 3.64 -25.44 -8.93
N ARG A 816 3.35 -24.91 -10.13
CA ARG A 816 4.35 -24.34 -11.05
C ARG A 816 4.55 -22.85 -10.75
N GLN A 817 5.71 -22.33 -11.14
CA GLN A 817 5.99 -20.89 -11.03
C GLN A 817 4.91 -20.08 -11.78
N GLY A 818 4.53 -18.93 -11.22
CA GLY A 818 3.44 -18.07 -11.66
C GLY A 818 2.06 -18.74 -11.68
N CYS A 819 1.93 -19.93 -11.11
CA CYS A 819 0.82 -20.86 -11.26
C CYS A 819 0.51 -21.25 -12.72
N ARG A 820 1.45 -21.01 -13.65
CA ARG A 820 1.25 -21.12 -15.11
C ARG A 820 2.46 -21.57 -15.93
N SER A 821 3.64 -21.67 -15.31
CA SER A 821 4.88 -22.02 -16.02
C SER A 821 4.82 -23.43 -16.60
N LEU A 822 5.20 -23.54 -17.88
CA LEU A 822 5.37 -24.78 -18.64
C LEU A 822 6.85 -25.06 -18.96
N LYS A 823 7.78 -24.40 -18.26
CA LYS A 823 9.21 -24.65 -18.47
C LYS A 823 9.55 -26.09 -18.03
N PRO A 824 10.23 -26.90 -18.88
CA PRO A 824 10.62 -28.24 -18.48
C PRO A 824 11.71 -28.22 -17.40
N ASP A 825 11.59 -29.13 -16.43
CA ASP A 825 12.41 -29.13 -15.22
C ASP A 825 13.89 -29.47 -15.51
N ASP A 826 14.15 -30.43 -16.41
CA ASP A 826 15.50 -30.88 -16.77
C ASP A 826 16.18 -30.05 -17.87
N LEU A 827 15.46 -29.11 -18.49
CA LEU A 827 15.91 -28.41 -19.70
C LEU A 827 17.26 -27.68 -19.49
N GLU A 828 17.41 -26.97 -18.38
CA GLU A 828 18.64 -26.19 -18.11
C GLU A 828 19.86 -27.10 -17.92
N LYS A 829 19.69 -28.21 -17.22
CA LYS A 829 20.75 -29.20 -17.01
C LYS A 829 21.18 -29.83 -18.32
N THR A 830 20.22 -30.33 -19.11
CA THR A 830 20.51 -30.96 -20.41
C THR A 830 21.18 -29.98 -21.36
N LEU A 831 20.74 -28.71 -21.38
CA LEU A 831 21.35 -27.69 -22.22
C LEU A 831 22.78 -27.36 -21.79
N ALA A 832 23.09 -27.32 -20.49
CA ALA A 832 24.46 -27.13 -20.01
C ALA A 832 25.38 -28.29 -20.42
N ASP A 833 24.90 -29.53 -20.32
CA ASP A 833 25.64 -30.73 -20.71
C ASP A 833 25.95 -30.74 -22.21
N VAL A 834 24.95 -30.42 -23.05
CA VAL A 834 25.12 -30.32 -24.51
C VAL A 834 26.04 -29.15 -24.86
N ALA A 835 25.90 -28.00 -24.19
CA ALA A 835 26.75 -26.84 -24.39
C ALA A 835 28.23 -27.15 -24.16
N ALA A 836 28.54 -27.89 -23.09
CA ALA A 836 29.89 -28.30 -22.77
C ALA A 836 30.49 -29.22 -23.84
N ARG A 837 29.70 -30.13 -24.42
CA ARG A 837 30.15 -31.06 -25.47
C ARG A 837 30.28 -30.41 -26.84
N ARG A 838 29.32 -29.57 -27.22
CA ARG A 838 29.10 -29.16 -28.62
C ARG A 838 29.39 -27.69 -28.89
N CYS A 839 29.21 -26.82 -27.90
CA CYS A 839 29.20 -25.37 -28.08
C CYS A 839 30.38 -24.67 -27.38
N ALA A 840 31.14 -25.39 -26.55
CA ALA A 840 32.20 -24.81 -25.73
C ALA A 840 33.31 -24.11 -26.54
N GLY A 841 33.63 -24.63 -27.72
CA GLY A 841 34.62 -24.05 -28.63
C GLY A 841 34.22 -22.69 -29.22
N CYS A 842 32.93 -22.34 -29.20
CA CYS A 842 32.41 -21.09 -29.78
C CYS A 842 31.86 -20.12 -28.71
N HIS A 843 31.51 -20.60 -27.52
CA HIS A 843 30.78 -19.83 -26.50
C HIS A 843 31.40 -19.91 -25.10
N ASP A 844 32.57 -19.30 -24.87
CA ASP A 844 33.18 -19.12 -23.52
C ASP A 844 33.06 -20.37 -22.63
N GLY A 845 33.52 -21.53 -23.13
CA GLY A 845 33.44 -22.81 -22.42
C GLY A 845 32.02 -23.35 -22.22
N GLY A 846 31.06 -22.94 -23.04
CA GLY A 846 29.65 -23.33 -23.00
C GLY A 846 28.78 -22.40 -22.14
N LYS A 847 29.36 -21.36 -21.51
CA LYS A 847 28.69 -20.56 -20.47
C LYS A 847 27.84 -19.39 -20.98
N LYS A 848 28.01 -19.00 -22.25
CA LYS A 848 27.32 -17.83 -22.85
C LYS A 848 26.64 -18.16 -24.18
N ILE A 849 25.75 -19.17 -24.16
CA ILE A 849 24.90 -19.44 -25.32
C ILE A 849 23.77 -18.40 -25.36
N PRO A 850 23.62 -17.64 -26.46
CA PRO A 850 22.51 -16.69 -26.62
C PRO A 850 21.15 -17.40 -26.49
N ARG A 851 20.29 -16.89 -25.62
CA ARG A 851 18.96 -17.44 -25.34
C ARG A 851 17.94 -16.32 -25.22
N LEU A 852 16.71 -16.64 -25.60
CA LEU A 852 15.57 -15.79 -25.31
C LEU A 852 15.22 -15.90 -23.81
N PRO A 853 14.56 -14.89 -23.22
CA PRO A 853 14.16 -14.91 -21.81
C PRO A 853 12.98 -15.85 -21.52
N TRP A 854 12.51 -16.58 -22.54
CA TRP A 854 11.41 -17.52 -22.53
C TRP A 854 11.77 -18.74 -23.39
N VAL A 855 10.99 -19.81 -23.25
CA VAL A 855 11.19 -21.06 -23.99
C VAL A 855 9.91 -21.41 -24.73
N ARG A 856 10.01 -21.75 -26.02
CA ARG A 856 8.88 -22.28 -26.81
C ARG A 856 8.60 -23.72 -26.42
N VAL A 857 7.33 -24.03 -26.16
CA VAL A 857 6.87 -25.33 -25.66
C VAL A 857 6.19 -26.15 -26.74
N THR A 858 5.30 -25.60 -27.57
CA THR A 858 4.51 -26.40 -28.54
C THR A 858 5.31 -26.88 -29.75
N ARG A 859 6.25 -26.06 -30.25
CA ARG A 859 7.20 -26.39 -31.34
C ARG A 859 8.65 -26.24 -30.85
N PRO A 860 9.11 -27.07 -29.88
CA PRO A 860 10.38 -26.83 -29.19
C PRO A 860 11.60 -26.80 -30.13
N GLU A 861 11.54 -27.46 -31.29
CA GLU A 861 12.55 -27.45 -32.35
C GLU A 861 12.86 -26.05 -32.89
N LEU A 862 11.91 -25.11 -32.78
CA LEU A 862 12.09 -23.72 -33.23
C LEU A 862 12.75 -22.81 -32.18
N ASN A 863 13.08 -23.32 -30.99
CA ASN A 863 13.88 -22.56 -30.04
C ASN A 863 15.27 -22.26 -30.63
N PRO A 864 15.85 -21.05 -30.42
CA PRO A 864 17.15 -20.71 -30.99
C PRO A 864 18.28 -21.67 -30.61
N PHE A 865 18.25 -22.25 -29.40
CA PHE A 865 19.26 -23.22 -28.96
C PHE A 865 19.16 -24.60 -29.65
N LEU A 866 18.12 -24.86 -30.45
CA LEU A 866 17.96 -26.03 -31.32
C LEU A 866 18.05 -25.63 -32.80
N ALA A 867 17.37 -24.56 -33.20
CA ALA A 867 17.31 -24.10 -34.59
C ALA A 867 18.64 -23.51 -35.09
N ALA A 868 19.34 -22.71 -34.28
CA ALA A 868 20.62 -22.10 -34.67
C ALA A 868 21.76 -23.12 -34.95
N PRO A 869 21.96 -24.16 -34.12
CA PRO A 869 23.00 -25.15 -34.35
C PRO A 869 22.65 -26.21 -35.42
N LEU A 870 21.39 -26.35 -35.81
CA LEU A 870 20.93 -27.33 -36.80
C LEU A 870 21.23 -26.86 -38.24
N ALA A 871 21.65 -27.79 -39.10
CA ALA A 871 21.93 -27.53 -40.51
C ALA A 871 20.71 -26.94 -41.26
N LYS A 872 20.96 -26.04 -42.21
CA LYS A 872 19.88 -25.47 -43.05
C LYS A 872 19.11 -26.55 -43.83
N ALA A 873 19.83 -27.54 -44.35
CA ALA A 873 19.24 -28.67 -45.08
C ALA A 873 18.32 -29.54 -44.21
N ALA A 874 18.47 -29.46 -42.89
CA ALA A 874 17.65 -30.18 -41.91
C ALA A 874 16.56 -29.30 -41.27
N GLY A 875 16.31 -28.10 -41.81
CA GLY A 875 15.30 -27.16 -41.30
C GLY A 875 15.79 -26.21 -40.19
N GLY A 876 17.09 -26.23 -39.86
CA GLY A 876 17.71 -25.26 -38.97
C GLY A 876 18.09 -23.95 -39.67
N THR A 877 18.73 -23.03 -38.94
CA THR A 877 19.24 -21.77 -39.49
C THR A 877 20.76 -21.76 -39.71
N GLU A 878 21.48 -22.71 -39.11
CA GLU A 878 22.95 -22.82 -39.15
C GLU A 878 23.65 -21.51 -38.75
N HIS A 879 23.05 -20.75 -37.83
CA HIS A 879 23.55 -19.44 -37.40
C HIS A 879 24.86 -19.52 -36.60
N CYS A 880 25.30 -20.73 -36.22
CA CYS A 880 26.61 -20.99 -35.63
C CYS A 880 27.77 -20.89 -36.64
N GLY A 881 27.50 -20.64 -37.93
CA GLY A 881 28.49 -20.58 -39.00
C GLY A 881 28.91 -21.95 -39.56
N LYS A 882 28.53 -23.03 -38.87
CA LYS A 882 28.57 -24.42 -39.33
C LYS A 882 27.46 -25.21 -38.64
N ALA A 883 27.02 -26.30 -39.26
CA ALA A 883 26.10 -27.23 -38.64
C ALA A 883 26.76 -27.92 -37.44
N VAL A 884 26.28 -27.65 -36.24
CA VAL A 884 26.66 -28.37 -35.01
C VAL A 884 25.88 -29.67 -34.93
N PHE A 885 24.61 -29.65 -35.35
CA PHE A 885 23.79 -30.84 -35.57
C PHE A 885 23.53 -30.99 -37.07
N ALA A 886 23.95 -32.11 -37.66
CA ALA A 886 23.72 -32.37 -39.07
C ALA A 886 22.25 -32.69 -39.38
N THR A 887 21.59 -33.44 -38.48
CA THR A 887 20.18 -33.84 -38.59
C THR A 887 19.51 -33.80 -37.22
N PRO A 888 18.16 -33.83 -37.17
CA PRO A 888 17.41 -33.95 -35.91
C PRO A 888 17.61 -35.29 -35.18
N ASP A 889 18.32 -36.24 -35.79
CA ASP A 889 18.61 -37.54 -35.20
C ASP A 889 19.84 -37.55 -34.28
N ASP A 890 20.56 -36.42 -34.21
CA ASP A 890 21.72 -36.29 -33.32
C ASP A 890 21.31 -36.60 -31.86
N PRO A 891 22.08 -37.44 -31.13
CA PRO A 891 21.76 -37.81 -29.77
C PRO A 891 21.58 -36.62 -28.82
N ASP A 892 22.38 -35.56 -28.98
CA ASP A 892 22.29 -34.37 -28.13
C ASP A 892 21.09 -33.49 -28.51
N TYR A 893 20.74 -33.41 -29.80
CA TYR A 893 19.52 -32.73 -30.26
C TYR A 893 18.27 -33.42 -29.71
N ARG A 894 18.20 -34.75 -29.83
CA ARG A 894 17.11 -35.57 -29.26
C ARG A 894 17.06 -35.49 -27.74
N ALA A 895 18.19 -35.46 -27.06
CA ALA A 895 18.24 -35.33 -25.60
C ALA A 895 17.57 -34.02 -25.13
N VAL A 896 17.82 -32.91 -25.82
CA VAL A 896 17.17 -31.63 -25.51
C VAL A 896 15.66 -31.70 -25.79
N LEU A 897 15.24 -32.20 -26.97
CA LEU A 897 13.82 -32.33 -27.29
C LEU A 897 13.07 -33.21 -26.28
N LYS A 898 13.69 -34.31 -25.84
CA LYS A 898 13.11 -35.23 -24.86
C LYS A 898 12.72 -34.55 -23.55
N THR A 899 13.41 -33.49 -23.15
CA THR A 899 13.06 -32.74 -21.93
C THR A 899 11.65 -32.13 -21.98
N PHE A 900 11.08 -31.91 -23.17
CA PHE A 900 9.73 -31.35 -23.34
C PHE A 900 8.61 -32.39 -23.25
N GLU A 901 8.90 -33.68 -23.41
CA GLU A 901 7.89 -34.76 -23.38
C GLU A 901 7.03 -34.74 -22.11
N PRO A 902 7.58 -34.60 -20.88
CA PRO A 902 6.76 -34.53 -19.67
C PRO A 902 5.80 -33.33 -19.64
N ILE A 903 6.20 -32.20 -20.24
CA ILE A 903 5.35 -31.01 -20.34
C ILE A 903 4.26 -31.22 -21.40
N HIS A 904 4.58 -31.84 -22.53
CA HIS A 904 3.58 -32.22 -23.53
C HIS A 904 2.55 -33.22 -22.97
N ASP A 905 2.99 -34.18 -22.16
CA ASP A 905 2.10 -35.10 -21.45
C ASP A 905 1.24 -34.40 -20.40
N LEU A 906 1.80 -33.41 -19.70
CA LEU A 906 1.07 -32.59 -18.74
C LEU A 906 -0.04 -31.81 -19.45
N ILE A 907 0.27 -31.01 -20.47
CA ILE A 907 -0.71 -30.14 -21.14
C ILE A 907 -1.73 -30.90 -21.98
N ARG A 908 -1.43 -32.13 -22.40
CA ARG A 908 -2.44 -33.03 -23.02
C ARG A 908 -3.49 -33.50 -22.00
N ARG A 909 -3.08 -33.73 -20.75
CA ARG A 909 -3.98 -34.19 -19.67
C ARG A 909 -4.69 -33.05 -18.96
N LEU A 910 -3.98 -31.94 -18.76
CA LEU A 910 -4.43 -30.74 -18.07
C LEU A 910 -3.94 -29.52 -18.86
N PRO A 911 -4.67 -29.10 -19.92
CA PRO A 911 -4.26 -27.96 -20.72
C PRO A 911 -4.28 -26.67 -19.90
N ARG A 912 -3.30 -25.78 -20.14
CA ARG A 912 -3.28 -24.43 -19.55
C ARG A 912 -4.44 -23.60 -20.11
N GLU A 913 -4.90 -22.57 -19.38
CA GLU A 913 -6.14 -21.82 -19.70
C GLU A 913 -6.11 -21.09 -21.05
N ASP A 914 -4.93 -20.91 -21.64
CA ASP A 914 -4.76 -20.34 -22.98
C ASP A 914 -4.73 -21.40 -24.10
N MET A 915 -4.93 -22.66 -23.77
CA MET A 915 -4.96 -23.79 -24.70
C MET A 915 -6.41 -24.31 -24.90
N PRO A 916 -6.72 -24.93 -26.05
CA PRO A 916 -8.02 -25.58 -26.25
C PRO A 916 -8.32 -26.62 -25.15
N GLY A 917 -9.52 -26.55 -24.58
CA GLY A 917 -9.93 -27.43 -23.47
C GLY A 917 -9.30 -27.10 -22.11
N GLY A 918 -8.52 -26.02 -22.02
CA GLY A 918 -7.97 -25.54 -20.75
C GLY A 918 -9.04 -24.93 -19.88
N GLU A 919 -9.49 -25.67 -18.88
CA GLU A 919 -10.37 -25.20 -17.82
C GLU A 919 -9.55 -25.01 -16.53
N PRO A 920 -9.82 -23.97 -15.74
CA PRO A 920 -9.19 -23.82 -14.44
C PRO A 920 -9.58 -24.99 -13.52
N ASP A 921 -8.66 -25.38 -12.63
CA ASP A 921 -8.93 -26.43 -11.65
C ASP A 921 -10.16 -26.08 -10.78
N ALA A 922 -11.17 -26.94 -10.83
CA ALA A 922 -12.41 -26.77 -10.07
C ALA A 922 -12.20 -26.96 -8.56
N ASP A 923 -11.16 -27.71 -8.17
CA ASP A 923 -10.84 -28.09 -6.78
C ASP A 923 -9.72 -27.25 -6.16
N GLY A 924 -9.28 -26.19 -6.86
CA GLY A 924 -8.24 -25.28 -6.41
C GLY A 924 -8.38 -24.94 -4.93
N ALA A 925 -7.37 -25.36 -4.14
CA ALA A 925 -7.31 -25.32 -2.67
C ALA A 925 -8.46 -24.51 -2.05
N LYS A 926 -9.56 -25.19 -1.69
CA LYS A 926 -10.60 -24.58 -0.87
C LYS A 926 -9.89 -24.00 0.36
N PRO A 927 -10.10 -22.72 0.70
CA PRO A 927 -9.43 -22.13 1.85
C PRO A 927 -9.69 -23.00 3.07
N GLU A 928 -8.64 -23.37 3.79
CA GLU A 928 -8.80 -23.90 5.14
C GLU A 928 -9.52 -22.83 5.96
N LYS A 929 -10.56 -23.23 6.70
CA LYS A 929 -11.34 -22.32 7.55
C LYS A 929 -10.40 -21.57 8.49
N GLY A 930 -10.36 -20.24 8.39
CA GLY A 930 -9.71 -19.37 9.39
C GLY A 930 -8.19 -19.20 9.25
N THR A 931 -7.62 -19.39 8.05
CA THR A 931 -6.24 -18.97 7.73
C THR A 931 -6.18 -17.67 6.94
#